data_AF-A0AAW0C080-F1
#
_entry.id   AF-A0AAW0C080-F1
#
_cell.length_a   1.000
_cell.length_b   1.000
_cell.length_c   1.000
_cell.angle_alpha   90.00
_cell.angle_beta   90.00
_cell.angle_gamma   90.00
#
_symmetry.space_group_name_H-M   'P 1'
#
loop_
_entity.id
_entity.type
_entity.pdbx_description
1 polymer ?
#
loop_
_entity_poly.entity_id
_entity_poly.type
_entity_poly.pdbx_seq_one_letter_code
_entity_poly.pdbx_strand_id
1 'polypeptide(L)'
;MPGGKHAIVFGASGLAGWGVVDQLLRGYPSKGTFTRVTALINRPFSISESGWTVDRDGPEIQLVQNVNLLTGSAEEFGDGLKERVQGLETATHMFYFAYKQVDDPLVEVKTNCDMFDRALSVVERYSPELEFVVFPGGTRGYGIYQPGGTWSPPLKESMGRLPPPAGDEVYYFKFEDTLAERSKGKKWTWCEVIPDAIIGMAPNGSTYSLTAHWALYLATYALLEGKGATIPFPGSEGGWNAMYNDASAEVIAKFSIWASFNREKTSGHKFNVADRAEPSTMSEIWPALAEFFGLKGVGPAGSEKVVPSEYVEKHRDVLETAGINVEQVWGKEQLDAAESYQLGDTLRSIYLNPKSELHIEGIHSDLVDTKQLQVLAKSGGEGNAVFESTIALLQGLFPTNPRNSITLANGTTIVAPLNGHQYIPVETVHPKNDRLLEPWTNCPAFRQHVAEFYASDEFKTKEKEAEHFLDSIKDFVFGRPTTLENAWNIYDHMNTQLTYNQTFAYRLPPHIVEMMRSLADFHENGVFSDRKPSGIGNIAGRSLMHLVLTSLDRMGFSEDPLKFALIETGYQPFISFFHEIEAVKEDPELGAIPNFSSAIAIELHQTNPPDIRTLLRLKFRNGTQDTFKTIHAYGHRNTIPLTEFIYRAKTSVITNNNEWAQACGARDANVASANAIEGLAAWPGSYIIIFGMLLAVLFRWMKAPARSFSTGQSSSKR
;
A
#
# COMPACT_ATOMS: atom_id res chain seq x y z
N MET A 1 22.21 -38.94 -14.55
CA MET A 1 21.34 -39.32 -15.71
C MET A 1 21.67 -38.38 -16.85
N PRO A 2 21.64 -38.80 -18.13
CA PRO A 2 21.96 -37.91 -19.23
C PRO A 2 20.77 -36.94 -19.43
N GLY A 3 20.97 -35.65 -19.13
CA GLY A 3 19.97 -34.58 -19.17
C GLY A 3 19.46 -34.18 -17.79
N GLY A 4 19.84 -33.00 -17.30
CA GLY A 4 19.30 -32.45 -16.05
C GLY A 4 17.83 -32.06 -16.16
N LYS A 5 17.12 -32.01 -15.04
CA LYS A 5 15.69 -31.66 -15.00
C LYS A 5 15.50 -30.15 -15.15
N HIS A 6 14.36 -29.76 -15.71
CA HIS A 6 13.91 -28.38 -15.77
C HIS A 6 12.58 -28.22 -15.02
N ALA A 7 12.59 -27.34 -14.03
CA ALA A 7 11.43 -26.98 -13.22
C ALA A 7 10.80 -25.67 -13.73
N ILE A 8 9.48 -25.65 -13.90
CA ILE A 8 8.69 -24.44 -14.14
C ILE A 8 7.80 -24.18 -12.93
N VAL A 9 7.91 -22.99 -12.34
CA VAL A 9 7.23 -22.63 -11.08
C VAL A 9 6.26 -21.48 -11.33
N PHE A 10 4.97 -21.77 -11.31
CA PHE A 10 3.90 -20.77 -11.35
C PHE A 10 3.63 -20.25 -9.94
N GLY A 11 3.50 -18.93 -9.77
CA GLY A 11 3.33 -18.33 -8.46
C GLY A 11 4.64 -18.28 -7.66
N ALA A 12 5.78 -18.15 -8.34
CA ALA A 12 7.11 -18.19 -7.75
C ALA A 12 7.35 -17.11 -6.67
N SER A 13 6.57 -16.02 -6.68
CA SER A 13 6.66 -14.93 -5.68
C SER A 13 5.80 -15.16 -4.43
N GLY A 14 4.91 -16.16 -4.42
CA GLY A 14 4.03 -16.46 -3.28
C GLY A 14 4.75 -17.31 -2.21
N LEU A 15 4.22 -17.35 -0.99
CA LEU A 15 4.85 -18.01 0.18
C LEU A 15 5.46 -19.40 -0.13
N ALA A 16 4.65 -20.34 -0.63
CA ALA A 16 5.12 -21.69 -0.95
C ALA A 16 5.94 -21.74 -2.25
N GLY A 17 5.53 -21.01 -3.29
CA GLY A 17 6.25 -20.96 -4.57
C GLY A 17 7.66 -20.40 -4.44
N TRP A 18 7.85 -19.41 -3.57
CA TRP A 18 9.14 -18.83 -3.23
C TRP A 18 10.07 -19.88 -2.63
N GLY A 19 9.57 -20.68 -1.68
CA GLY A 19 10.33 -21.76 -1.06
C GLY A 19 10.76 -22.81 -2.08
N VAL A 20 9.90 -23.15 -3.04
CA VAL A 20 10.22 -24.11 -4.10
C VAL A 20 11.37 -23.60 -4.96
N VAL A 21 11.31 -22.34 -5.42
CA VAL A 21 12.39 -21.76 -6.20
C VAL A 21 13.69 -21.72 -5.39
N ASP A 22 13.65 -21.28 -4.13
CA ASP A 22 14.85 -21.22 -3.27
C ASP A 22 15.51 -22.60 -3.11
N GLN A 23 14.74 -23.64 -2.82
CA GLN A 23 15.29 -25.00 -2.65
C GLN A 23 15.83 -25.59 -3.96
N LEU A 24 15.17 -25.32 -5.10
CA LEU A 24 15.68 -25.72 -6.41
C LEU A 24 17.03 -25.06 -6.70
N LEU A 25 17.18 -23.76 -6.43
CA LEU A 25 18.41 -23.00 -6.67
C LEU A 25 19.57 -23.41 -5.75
N ARG A 26 19.27 -23.83 -4.52
CA ARG A 26 20.23 -24.48 -3.61
C ARG A 26 20.65 -25.87 -4.08
N GLY A 27 20.06 -26.38 -5.16
CA GLY A 27 20.37 -27.69 -5.72
C GLY A 27 19.77 -28.85 -4.93
N TYR A 28 18.68 -28.64 -4.19
CA TYR A 28 17.95 -29.75 -3.58
C TYR A 28 17.29 -30.64 -4.67
N PRO A 29 17.25 -31.97 -4.53
CA PRO A 29 17.80 -32.79 -3.44
C PRO A 29 19.31 -33.06 -3.54
N SER A 30 19.90 -32.86 -4.72
CA SER A 30 21.35 -32.93 -4.92
C SER A 30 21.78 -32.09 -6.13
N LYS A 31 22.98 -31.51 -6.09
CA LYS A 31 23.49 -30.63 -7.16
C LYS A 31 23.43 -31.32 -8.52
N GLY A 32 22.97 -30.58 -9.54
CA GLY A 32 22.79 -31.10 -10.90
C GLY A 32 21.53 -31.94 -11.12
N THR A 33 20.67 -32.13 -10.10
CA THR A 33 19.36 -32.77 -10.29
C THR A 33 18.49 -31.94 -11.23
N PHE A 34 18.30 -30.66 -10.88
CA PHE A 34 17.78 -29.65 -11.80
C PHE A 34 18.96 -28.88 -12.39
N THR A 35 18.92 -28.66 -13.70
CA THR A 35 19.87 -27.79 -14.41
C THR A 35 19.24 -26.45 -14.78
N ARG A 36 17.91 -26.35 -14.70
CA ARG A 36 17.18 -25.13 -15.06
C ARG A 36 15.93 -24.94 -14.20
N VAL A 37 15.67 -23.69 -13.84
CA VAL A 37 14.51 -23.24 -13.08
C VAL A 37 13.88 -22.04 -13.78
N THR A 38 12.66 -22.18 -14.28
CA THR A 38 11.86 -21.08 -14.79
C THR A 38 10.89 -20.60 -13.70
N ALA A 39 11.13 -19.42 -13.15
CA ALA A 39 10.28 -18.80 -12.14
C ALA A 39 9.32 -17.80 -12.81
N LEU A 40 8.01 -18.03 -12.66
CA LEU A 40 6.96 -17.21 -13.25
C LEU A 40 6.29 -16.36 -12.17
N ILE A 41 6.39 -15.03 -12.31
CA ILE A 41 5.79 -14.06 -11.38
C ILE A 41 4.86 -13.10 -12.12
N ASN A 42 3.75 -12.75 -11.47
CA ASN A 42 2.83 -11.75 -12.00
C ASN A 42 3.34 -10.33 -11.67
N ARG A 43 3.57 -10.07 -10.37
CA ARG A 43 4.10 -8.79 -9.88
C ARG A 43 5.62 -8.78 -10.01
N PRO A 44 6.24 -7.83 -10.73
CA PRO A 44 7.67 -7.84 -11.01
C PRO A 44 8.53 -7.57 -9.76
N PHE A 45 9.62 -8.31 -9.62
CA PHE A 45 10.79 -8.02 -8.78
C PHE A 45 12.05 -8.58 -9.45
N SER A 46 13.24 -8.10 -9.09
CA SER A 46 14.53 -8.63 -9.55
C SER A 46 14.97 -9.87 -8.73
N ILE A 47 15.88 -10.68 -9.30
CA ILE A 47 16.47 -11.83 -8.58
C ILE A 47 17.19 -11.37 -7.29
N SER A 48 17.80 -10.18 -7.30
CA SER A 48 18.43 -9.62 -6.09
C SER A 48 17.42 -9.26 -5.00
N GLU A 49 16.22 -8.81 -5.38
CA GLU A 49 15.14 -8.46 -4.44
C GLU A 49 14.38 -9.69 -3.95
N SER A 50 14.48 -10.82 -4.65
CA SER A 50 13.75 -12.02 -4.27
C SER A 50 14.25 -12.65 -2.97
N GLY A 51 15.51 -12.42 -2.58
CA GLY A 51 16.12 -13.10 -1.45
C GLY A 51 16.44 -14.58 -1.70
N TRP A 52 16.30 -15.07 -2.93
CA TRP A 52 16.69 -16.43 -3.29
C TRP A 52 18.20 -16.62 -3.22
N THR A 53 18.62 -17.79 -2.74
CA THR A 53 20.03 -18.16 -2.77
C THR A 53 20.40 -18.75 -4.14
N VAL A 54 21.06 -17.95 -4.98
CA VAL A 54 21.55 -18.38 -6.29
C VAL A 54 23.00 -18.84 -6.17
N ASP A 55 23.21 -20.16 -6.18
CA ASP A 55 24.55 -20.76 -6.22
C ASP A 55 25.16 -20.63 -7.61
N ARG A 56 26.44 -20.22 -7.70
CA ARG A 56 27.17 -20.11 -8.97
C ARG A 56 27.23 -21.43 -9.76
N ASP A 57 27.32 -22.54 -9.04
CA ASP A 57 27.33 -23.91 -9.60
C ASP A 57 25.94 -24.57 -9.54
N GLY A 58 24.89 -23.77 -9.29
CA GLY A 58 23.49 -24.19 -9.21
C GLY A 58 22.82 -24.26 -10.59
N PRO A 59 21.51 -24.58 -10.63
CA PRO A 59 20.76 -24.54 -11.87
C PRO A 59 20.67 -23.11 -12.44
N GLU A 60 20.56 -23.01 -13.76
CA GLU A 60 20.27 -21.76 -14.44
C GLU A 60 18.86 -21.27 -14.08
N ILE A 61 18.75 -20.02 -13.62
CA ILE A 61 17.46 -19.40 -13.34
C ILE A 61 17.00 -18.49 -14.48
N GLN A 62 15.79 -18.74 -14.97
CA GLN A 62 15.06 -17.84 -15.84
C GLN A 62 13.88 -17.23 -15.06
N LEU A 63 13.94 -15.92 -14.80
CA LEU A 63 12.82 -15.19 -14.21
C LEU A 63 11.96 -14.56 -15.31
N VAL A 64 10.67 -14.89 -15.34
CA VAL A 64 9.71 -14.31 -16.29
C VAL A 64 8.62 -13.59 -15.49
N GLN A 65 8.56 -12.28 -15.68
CA GLN A 65 7.69 -11.35 -14.94
C GLN A 65 6.37 -11.12 -15.67
N ASN A 66 5.41 -10.36 -15.12
CA ASN A 66 4.16 -9.98 -15.80
C ASN A 66 3.43 -11.19 -16.42
N VAL A 67 3.40 -12.32 -15.72
CA VAL A 67 2.67 -13.53 -16.14
C VAL A 67 1.26 -13.47 -15.54
N ASN A 68 0.30 -13.00 -16.33
CA ASN A 68 -1.10 -12.89 -15.91
C ASN A 68 -1.91 -14.13 -16.33
N LEU A 69 -2.32 -14.93 -15.35
CA LEU A 69 -3.14 -16.13 -15.56
C LEU A 69 -4.66 -15.85 -15.59
N LEU A 70 -5.09 -14.61 -15.37
CA LEU A 70 -6.51 -14.24 -15.22
C LEU A 70 -7.21 -13.95 -16.55
N THR A 71 -6.45 -13.71 -17.62
CA THR A 71 -6.99 -13.22 -18.89
C THR A 71 -6.51 -14.06 -20.07
N GLY A 72 -7.28 -14.03 -21.16
CA GLY A 72 -6.97 -14.75 -22.40
C GLY A 72 -7.43 -16.21 -22.39
N SER A 73 -7.41 -16.82 -23.57
CA SER A 73 -7.57 -18.26 -23.74
C SER A 73 -6.28 -19.02 -23.38
N ALA A 74 -6.38 -20.34 -23.16
CA ALA A 74 -5.20 -21.19 -22.94
C ALA A 74 -4.23 -21.18 -24.14
N GLU A 75 -4.75 -20.96 -25.35
CA GLU A 75 -3.95 -20.87 -26.57
C GLU A 75 -3.19 -19.53 -26.65
N GLU A 76 -3.88 -18.40 -26.50
CA GLU A 76 -3.24 -17.07 -26.52
C GLU A 76 -2.21 -16.93 -25.37
N PHE A 77 -2.58 -17.39 -24.17
CA PHE A 77 -1.65 -17.41 -23.04
C PHE A 77 -0.45 -18.32 -23.33
N GLY A 78 -0.67 -19.47 -23.97
CA GLY A 78 0.37 -20.42 -24.32
C GLY A 78 1.38 -19.91 -25.32
N ASP A 79 0.90 -19.30 -26.39
CA ASP A 79 1.76 -18.75 -27.44
C ASP A 79 2.61 -17.61 -26.88
N GLY A 80 1.99 -16.71 -26.10
CA GLY A 80 2.70 -15.64 -25.41
C GLY A 80 3.72 -16.17 -24.37
N LEU A 81 3.41 -17.26 -23.66
CA LEU A 81 4.36 -17.84 -22.71
C LEU A 81 5.54 -18.51 -23.42
N LYS A 82 5.29 -19.23 -24.51
CA LYS A 82 6.32 -19.90 -25.32
C LYS A 82 7.33 -18.92 -25.90
N GLU A 83 6.89 -17.74 -26.31
CA GLU A 83 7.80 -16.68 -26.81
C GLU A 83 8.72 -16.13 -25.72
N ARG A 84 8.28 -16.16 -24.45
CA ARG A 84 8.95 -15.52 -23.32
C ARG A 84 9.77 -16.48 -22.46
N VAL A 85 9.36 -17.74 -22.40
CA VAL A 85 10.07 -18.82 -21.71
C VAL A 85 10.96 -19.51 -22.72
N GLN A 86 12.26 -19.25 -22.62
CA GLN A 86 13.25 -19.92 -23.46
C GLN A 86 13.26 -21.39 -23.06
N GLY A 87 13.36 -22.32 -24.00
CA GLY A 87 13.45 -23.76 -23.72
C GLY A 87 12.24 -24.39 -23.03
N LEU A 88 11.04 -23.79 -23.09
CA LEU A 88 9.82 -24.31 -22.45
C LEU A 88 9.61 -25.80 -22.70
N GLU A 89 9.96 -26.28 -23.89
CA GLU A 89 9.86 -27.68 -24.32
C GLU A 89 10.66 -28.68 -23.50
N THR A 90 11.67 -28.20 -22.77
CA THR A 90 12.50 -29.02 -21.88
C THR A 90 11.87 -29.19 -20.49
N ALA A 91 10.76 -28.52 -20.18
CA ALA A 91 10.17 -28.57 -18.84
C ALA A 91 9.71 -29.99 -18.49
N THR A 92 10.19 -30.47 -17.34
CA THR A 92 9.93 -31.82 -16.82
C THR A 92 9.05 -31.80 -15.58
N HIS A 93 9.09 -30.71 -14.82
CA HIS A 93 8.43 -30.59 -13.52
C HIS A 93 7.67 -29.27 -13.47
N MET A 94 6.36 -29.33 -13.22
CA MET A 94 5.50 -28.18 -13.00
C MET A 94 5.18 -28.06 -11.51
N PHE A 95 5.58 -26.95 -10.92
CA PHE A 95 5.21 -26.57 -9.56
C PHE A 95 4.20 -25.43 -9.64
N TYR A 96 2.94 -25.71 -9.35
CA TYR A 96 1.87 -24.72 -9.46
C TYR A 96 1.48 -24.20 -8.07
N PHE A 97 1.91 -23.00 -7.72
CA PHE A 97 1.62 -22.32 -6.45
C PHE A 97 0.95 -20.95 -6.67
N ALA A 98 0.32 -20.75 -7.82
CA ALA A 98 -0.43 -19.53 -8.13
C ALA A 98 -1.86 -19.63 -7.57
N TYR A 99 -2.32 -18.55 -6.94
CA TYR A 99 -3.64 -18.45 -6.34
C TYR A 99 -4.17 -17.02 -6.49
N LYS A 100 -5.47 -16.89 -6.71
CA LYS A 100 -6.21 -15.63 -6.66
C LYS A 100 -7.37 -15.76 -5.70
N GLN A 101 -7.33 -14.99 -4.61
CA GLN A 101 -8.47 -14.83 -3.74
C GLN A 101 -9.60 -14.08 -4.47
N VAL A 102 -10.81 -14.61 -4.32
CA VAL A 102 -12.07 -13.98 -4.71
C VAL A 102 -13.07 -14.30 -3.61
N ASP A 103 -13.88 -13.33 -3.20
CA ASP A 103 -14.72 -13.48 -2.00
C ASP A 103 -15.91 -14.42 -2.19
N ASP A 104 -16.48 -14.49 -3.40
CA ASP A 104 -17.49 -15.50 -3.73
C ASP A 104 -16.80 -16.85 -3.91
N PRO A 105 -17.10 -17.88 -3.08
CA PRO A 105 -16.39 -19.15 -3.13
C PRO A 105 -16.51 -19.89 -4.46
N LEU A 106 -17.64 -19.77 -5.15
CA LEU A 106 -17.86 -20.45 -6.44
C LEU A 106 -17.16 -19.71 -7.58
N VAL A 107 -17.14 -18.37 -7.55
CA VAL A 107 -16.36 -17.56 -8.49
C VAL A 107 -14.87 -17.76 -8.24
N GLU A 108 -14.43 -17.89 -7.00
CA GLU A 108 -13.05 -18.22 -6.65
C GLU A 108 -12.64 -19.58 -7.21
N VAL A 109 -13.50 -20.59 -7.03
CA VAL A 109 -13.31 -21.92 -7.62
C VAL A 109 -13.16 -21.82 -9.13
N LYS A 110 -14.11 -21.15 -9.80
CA LYS A 110 -14.04 -20.96 -11.25
C LYS A 110 -12.75 -20.25 -11.66
N THR A 111 -12.41 -19.14 -11.00
CA THR A 111 -11.24 -18.31 -11.34
C THR A 111 -9.94 -19.10 -11.21
N ASN A 112 -9.74 -19.82 -10.10
CA ASN A 112 -8.53 -20.60 -9.88
C ASN A 112 -8.48 -21.85 -10.78
N CYS A 113 -9.63 -22.47 -11.11
CA CYS A 113 -9.71 -23.53 -12.12
C CYS A 113 -9.31 -23.03 -13.51
N ASP A 114 -9.82 -21.87 -13.92
CA ASP A 114 -9.47 -21.27 -15.22
C ASP A 114 -7.96 -20.93 -15.27
N MET A 115 -7.39 -20.39 -14.19
CA MET A 115 -5.94 -20.12 -14.09
C MET A 115 -5.11 -21.41 -14.20
N PHE A 116 -5.51 -22.45 -13.48
CA PHE A 116 -4.83 -23.74 -13.47
C PHE A 116 -4.93 -24.44 -14.83
N ASP A 117 -6.10 -24.42 -15.46
CA ASP A 117 -6.32 -25.01 -16.78
C ASP A 117 -5.46 -24.34 -17.85
N ARG A 118 -5.34 -22.99 -17.83
CA ARG A 118 -4.40 -22.28 -18.70
C ARG A 118 -2.97 -22.74 -18.49
N ALA A 119 -2.49 -22.73 -17.25
CA ALA A 119 -1.11 -23.13 -16.94
C ALA A 119 -0.82 -24.57 -17.36
N LEU A 120 -1.70 -25.52 -17.01
CA LEU A 120 -1.54 -26.94 -17.32
C LEU A 120 -1.60 -27.18 -18.83
N SER A 121 -2.56 -26.57 -19.53
CA SER A 121 -2.70 -26.74 -20.98
C SER A 121 -1.48 -26.25 -21.75
N VAL A 122 -0.84 -25.17 -21.31
CA VAL A 122 0.38 -24.65 -21.94
C VAL A 122 1.56 -25.59 -21.70
N VAL A 123 1.76 -26.06 -20.47
CA VAL A 123 2.84 -26.99 -20.16
C VAL A 123 2.64 -28.31 -20.90
N GLU A 124 1.41 -28.84 -20.96
CA GLU A 124 1.12 -30.06 -21.73
C GLU A 124 1.32 -29.89 -23.24
N ARG A 125 0.94 -28.74 -23.79
CA ARG A 125 1.05 -28.46 -25.23
C ARG A 125 2.50 -28.32 -25.67
N TYR A 126 3.32 -27.66 -24.86
CA TYR A 126 4.68 -27.28 -25.26
C TYR A 126 5.80 -28.08 -24.62
N SER A 127 5.55 -28.84 -23.55
CA SER A 127 6.57 -29.58 -22.78
C SER A 127 6.38 -31.10 -22.90
N PRO A 128 6.82 -31.73 -24.00
CA PRO A 128 6.64 -33.17 -24.22
C PRO A 128 7.37 -34.06 -23.19
N GLU A 129 8.34 -33.49 -22.47
CA GLU A 129 9.11 -34.15 -21.43
C GLU A 129 8.52 -33.97 -20.01
N LEU A 130 7.28 -33.47 -19.89
CA LEU A 130 6.63 -33.35 -18.59
C LEU A 130 6.56 -34.72 -17.90
N GLU A 131 6.94 -34.74 -16.63
CA GLU A 131 6.99 -35.93 -15.78
C GLU A 131 6.12 -35.79 -14.52
N PHE A 132 6.04 -34.57 -13.96
CA PHE A 132 5.38 -34.38 -12.68
C PHE A 132 4.73 -32.99 -12.51
N VAL A 133 3.55 -32.96 -11.90
CA VAL A 133 2.84 -31.75 -11.50
C VAL A 133 2.58 -31.77 -9.99
N VAL A 134 3.03 -30.74 -9.26
CA VAL A 134 2.71 -30.53 -7.84
C VAL A 134 1.86 -29.28 -7.70
N PHE A 135 0.84 -29.32 -6.85
CA PHE A 135 0.07 -28.14 -6.44
C PHE A 135 -0.24 -28.17 -4.94
N PRO A 136 -0.41 -27.01 -4.28
CA PRO A 136 -0.81 -26.93 -2.89
C PRO A 136 -2.33 -27.11 -2.77
N GLY A 137 -2.72 -28.05 -1.92
CA GLY A 137 -4.02 -28.03 -1.26
C GLY A 137 -4.01 -27.13 -0.04
N GLY A 138 -4.86 -27.44 0.93
CA GLY A 138 -4.85 -26.77 2.22
C GLY A 138 -5.99 -27.20 3.13
N THR A 139 -5.96 -26.73 4.37
CA THR A 139 -6.89 -27.19 5.41
C THR A 139 -8.33 -26.72 5.24
N ARG A 140 -8.61 -25.80 4.30
CA ARG A 140 -9.98 -25.54 3.83
C ARG A 140 -10.65 -26.81 3.28
N GLY A 141 -9.87 -27.82 2.85
CA GLY A 141 -10.37 -29.10 2.32
C GLY A 141 -10.84 -30.03 3.43
N TYR A 142 -10.47 -29.71 4.66
CA TYR A 142 -10.97 -30.32 5.89
C TYR A 142 -12.05 -29.47 6.57
N GLY A 143 -12.42 -28.33 5.99
CA GLY A 143 -13.52 -27.51 6.47
C GLY A 143 -13.18 -26.63 7.66
N ILE A 144 -11.94 -26.13 7.77
CA ILE A 144 -11.55 -25.22 8.88
C ILE A 144 -12.38 -23.93 8.94
N TYR A 145 -13.00 -23.51 7.84
CA TYR A 145 -13.89 -22.36 7.79
C TYR A 145 -15.37 -22.70 8.06
N GLN A 146 -15.70 -23.98 8.21
CA GLN A 146 -17.06 -24.41 8.54
C GLN A 146 -17.32 -24.13 10.02
N PRO A 147 -18.40 -23.39 10.37
CA PRO A 147 -18.76 -23.15 11.77
C PRO A 147 -18.91 -24.48 12.54
N GLY A 148 -18.24 -24.59 13.68
CA GLY A 148 -18.21 -25.82 14.48
C GLY A 148 -17.22 -26.89 14.00
N GLY A 149 -16.55 -26.68 12.87
CA GLY A 149 -15.63 -27.62 12.24
C GLY A 149 -16.33 -28.80 11.58
N THR A 150 -15.66 -29.43 10.60
CA THR A 150 -16.14 -30.70 10.02
C THR A 150 -15.45 -31.91 10.63
N TRP A 151 -14.16 -31.78 10.93
CA TRP A 151 -13.32 -32.84 11.48
C TRP A 151 -12.62 -32.37 12.75
N SER A 152 -12.33 -33.32 13.65
CA SER A 152 -11.54 -33.02 14.84
C SER A 152 -10.04 -33.07 14.52
N PRO A 153 -9.25 -32.05 14.88
CA PRO A 153 -7.80 -32.11 14.72
C PRO A 153 -7.17 -33.21 15.59
N PRO A 154 -5.97 -33.71 15.24
CA PRO A 154 -5.18 -33.31 14.08
C PRO A 154 -5.77 -33.81 12.76
N LEU A 155 -5.72 -32.95 11.75
CA LEU A 155 -6.25 -33.22 10.41
C LEU A 155 -5.32 -34.22 9.70
N LYS A 156 -5.91 -35.20 9.00
CA LYS A 156 -5.17 -36.27 8.32
C LYS A 156 -5.77 -36.61 6.98
N GLU A 157 -4.95 -37.09 6.05
CA GLU A 157 -5.28 -37.39 4.65
C GLU A 157 -6.37 -38.45 4.50
N SER A 158 -6.51 -39.33 5.50
CA SER A 158 -7.58 -40.33 5.53
C SER A 158 -8.97 -39.73 5.77
N MET A 159 -9.05 -38.45 6.14
CA MET A 159 -10.31 -37.71 6.20
C MET A 159 -10.78 -37.40 4.77
N GLY A 160 -12.03 -37.72 4.47
CA GLY A 160 -12.60 -37.56 3.13
C GLY A 160 -12.74 -36.10 2.71
N ARG A 161 -13.10 -35.90 1.42
CA ARG A 161 -13.51 -34.58 0.93
C ARG A 161 -14.72 -34.08 1.70
N LEU A 162 -14.85 -32.76 1.84
CA LEU A 162 -16.07 -32.16 2.36
C LEU A 162 -17.26 -32.51 1.46
N PRO A 163 -18.43 -32.84 2.03
CA PRO A 163 -19.63 -33.03 1.25
C PRO A 163 -20.14 -31.68 0.68
N PRO A 164 -20.90 -31.69 -0.42
CA PRO A 164 -21.66 -30.53 -0.88
C PRO A 164 -22.60 -29.98 0.22
N PRO A 165 -22.81 -28.65 0.31
CA PRO A 165 -22.26 -27.63 -0.59
C PRO A 165 -20.83 -27.19 -0.24
N ALA A 166 -20.35 -27.45 0.97
CA ALA A 166 -19.04 -26.97 1.44
C ALA A 166 -17.87 -27.46 0.57
N GLY A 167 -17.94 -28.69 0.04
CA GLY A 167 -16.94 -29.23 -0.88
C GLY A 167 -16.94 -28.58 -2.26
N ASP A 168 -18.06 -28.01 -2.72
CA ASP A 168 -18.13 -27.33 -4.03
C ASP A 168 -17.37 -26.00 -4.03
N GLU A 169 -17.10 -25.46 -2.85
CA GLU A 169 -16.35 -24.22 -2.60
C GLU A 169 -14.82 -24.45 -2.53
N VAL A 170 -14.34 -25.66 -2.82
CA VAL A 170 -12.94 -26.07 -2.66
C VAL A 170 -12.27 -26.29 -4.01
N TYR A 171 -11.48 -25.32 -4.48
CA TYR A 171 -10.94 -25.31 -5.84
C TYR A 171 -9.94 -26.44 -6.12
N TYR A 172 -9.13 -26.86 -5.14
CA TYR A 172 -8.17 -27.94 -5.35
C TYR A 172 -8.83 -29.33 -5.48
N PHE A 173 -10.08 -29.52 -5.02
CA PHE A 173 -10.83 -30.74 -5.37
C PHE A 173 -11.06 -30.83 -6.89
N LYS A 174 -11.26 -29.68 -7.56
CA LYS A 174 -11.35 -29.62 -9.03
C LYS A 174 -9.99 -29.78 -9.70
N PHE A 175 -8.90 -29.35 -9.06
CA PHE A 175 -7.54 -29.61 -9.55
C PHE A 175 -7.24 -31.12 -9.52
N GLU A 176 -7.54 -31.79 -8.40
CA GLU A 176 -7.43 -33.25 -8.27
C GLU A 176 -8.22 -33.96 -9.39
N ASP A 177 -9.49 -33.60 -9.60
CA ASP A 177 -10.33 -34.21 -10.63
C ASP A 177 -9.76 -33.99 -12.04
N THR A 178 -9.32 -32.76 -12.33
CA THR A 178 -8.73 -32.39 -13.63
C THR A 178 -7.43 -33.15 -13.90
N LEU A 179 -6.56 -33.24 -12.90
CA LEU A 179 -5.28 -33.95 -13.00
C LEU A 179 -5.47 -35.46 -13.09
N ALA A 180 -6.40 -36.04 -12.31
CA ALA A 180 -6.76 -37.45 -12.38
C ALA A 180 -7.27 -37.83 -13.78
N GLU A 181 -8.04 -36.97 -14.43
CA GLU A 181 -8.52 -37.20 -15.79
C GLU A 181 -7.40 -37.01 -16.82
N ARG A 182 -6.73 -35.84 -16.83
CA ARG A 182 -5.76 -35.47 -17.87
C ARG A 182 -4.48 -36.29 -17.86
N SER A 183 -4.07 -36.84 -16.70
CA SER A 183 -2.89 -37.70 -16.60
C SER A 183 -3.10 -39.11 -17.16
N LYS A 184 -4.34 -39.54 -17.44
CA LYS A 184 -4.62 -40.89 -17.98
C LYS A 184 -3.89 -41.11 -19.30
N GLY A 185 -3.04 -42.14 -19.33
CA GLY A 185 -2.25 -42.50 -20.51
C GLY A 185 -1.12 -41.52 -20.85
N LYS A 186 -0.85 -40.51 -20.00
CA LYS A 186 0.28 -39.60 -20.14
C LYS A 186 1.52 -40.13 -19.43
N LYS A 187 2.69 -39.60 -19.80
CA LYS A 187 3.97 -39.89 -19.12
C LYS A 187 4.09 -39.19 -17.77
N TRP A 188 3.34 -38.10 -17.57
CA TRP A 188 3.38 -37.31 -16.34
C TRP A 188 2.34 -37.77 -15.32
N THR A 189 2.62 -37.53 -14.04
CA THR A 189 1.65 -37.74 -12.95
C THR A 189 1.66 -36.53 -12.01
N TRP A 190 0.96 -36.61 -10.89
CA TRP A 190 0.79 -35.50 -9.97
C TRP A 190 0.70 -35.95 -8.52
N CYS A 191 0.86 -35.00 -7.60
CA CYS A 191 0.44 -35.13 -6.21
C CYS A 191 -0.03 -33.78 -5.66
N GLU A 192 -0.84 -33.84 -4.61
CA GLU A 192 -1.25 -32.69 -3.80
C GLU A 192 -0.39 -32.62 -2.54
N VAL A 193 0.06 -31.41 -2.18
CA VAL A 193 0.71 -31.14 -0.89
C VAL A 193 -0.22 -30.29 -0.03
N ILE A 194 -0.55 -30.74 1.18
CA ILE A 194 -1.56 -30.13 2.06
C ILE A 194 -0.85 -29.57 3.29
N PRO A 195 -0.35 -28.32 3.24
CA PRO A 195 0.07 -27.64 4.46
C PRO A 195 -1.16 -27.18 5.26
N ASP A 196 -0.99 -27.04 6.58
CA ASP A 196 -1.95 -26.32 7.42
C ASP A 196 -1.66 -24.81 7.40
N ALA A 197 -0.90 -24.31 8.36
CA ALA A 197 -0.36 -22.95 8.32
C ALA A 197 1.00 -22.95 7.60
N ILE A 198 1.12 -22.11 6.57
CA ILE A 198 2.38 -21.94 5.84
C ILE A 198 3.22 -20.85 6.52
N ILE A 199 4.40 -21.23 7.00
CA ILE A 199 5.36 -20.32 7.65
C ILE A 199 6.43 -19.92 6.65
N GLY A 200 6.54 -18.64 6.31
CA GLY A 200 7.50 -18.19 5.32
C GLY A 200 7.41 -16.71 4.98
N MET A 201 8.25 -16.32 4.02
CA MET A 201 8.35 -14.97 3.48
C MET A 201 7.81 -14.93 2.05
N ALA A 202 7.18 -13.82 1.68
CA ALA A 202 6.94 -13.45 0.29
C ALA A 202 7.64 -12.10 0.03
N PRO A 203 8.50 -11.97 -0.99
CA PRO A 203 9.30 -10.76 -1.23
C PRO A 203 8.47 -9.48 -1.42
N ASN A 204 7.27 -9.62 -1.99
CA ASN A 204 6.35 -8.52 -2.25
C ASN A 204 5.23 -8.43 -1.19
N GLY A 205 5.45 -8.99 0.00
CA GLY A 205 4.43 -9.15 1.02
C GLY A 205 3.38 -10.21 0.66
N SER A 206 2.57 -10.57 1.66
CA SER A 206 1.42 -11.48 1.49
C SER A 206 0.42 -11.23 2.60
N THR A 207 -0.85 -11.01 2.23
CA THR A 207 -1.98 -10.92 3.17
C THR A 207 -2.23 -12.22 3.93
N TYR A 208 -1.57 -13.32 3.54
CA TYR A 208 -1.63 -14.63 4.20
C TYR A 208 -0.33 -15.01 4.93
N SER A 209 0.62 -14.08 5.11
CA SER A 209 1.83 -14.37 5.89
C SER A 209 1.55 -14.33 7.39
N LEU A 210 1.26 -15.49 7.98
CA LEU A 210 1.03 -15.62 9.43
C LEU A 210 2.22 -15.08 10.25
N THR A 211 3.45 -15.33 9.77
CA THR A 211 4.68 -14.84 10.39
C THR A 211 4.73 -13.31 10.46
N ALA A 212 4.44 -12.61 9.36
CA ALA A 212 4.46 -11.15 9.33
C ALA A 212 3.38 -10.56 10.25
N HIS A 213 2.18 -11.15 10.27
CA HIS A 213 1.08 -10.72 11.14
C HIS A 213 1.46 -10.82 12.62
N TRP A 214 1.99 -11.97 13.05
CA TRP A 214 2.41 -12.14 14.44
C TRP A 214 3.59 -11.27 14.82
N ALA A 215 4.57 -11.14 13.92
CA ALA A 215 5.75 -10.33 14.18
C ALA A 215 5.39 -8.85 14.38
N LEU A 216 4.51 -8.29 13.55
CA LEU A 216 4.03 -6.92 13.72
C LEU A 216 3.28 -6.75 15.04
N TYR A 217 2.30 -7.61 15.32
CA TYR A 217 1.51 -7.53 16.54
C TYR A 217 2.35 -7.61 17.81
N LEU A 218 3.24 -8.59 17.90
CA LEU A 218 4.13 -8.78 19.04
C LEU A 218 5.18 -7.67 19.15
N ALA A 219 5.69 -7.15 18.03
CA ALA A 219 6.61 -6.01 18.03
C ALA A 219 5.91 -4.74 18.54
N THR A 220 4.71 -4.43 18.04
CA THR A 220 3.92 -3.29 18.52
C THR A 220 3.67 -3.39 20.02
N TYR A 221 3.23 -4.57 20.48
CA TYR A 221 2.96 -4.79 21.90
C TYR A 221 4.23 -4.64 22.76
N ALA A 222 5.36 -5.18 22.31
CA ALA A 222 6.64 -5.06 23.01
C ALA A 222 7.17 -3.63 23.06
N LEU A 223 6.97 -2.86 22.00
CA LEU A 223 7.38 -1.46 21.93
C LEU A 223 6.50 -0.56 22.81
N LEU A 224 5.19 -0.85 22.87
CA LEU A 224 4.24 -0.05 23.63
C LEU A 224 4.24 -0.39 25.13
N GLU A 225 4.12 -1.69 25.47
CA GLU A 225 3.94 -2.17 26.85
C GLU A 225 5.27 -2.50 27.55
N GLY A 226 6.34 -2.63 26.77
CA GLY A 226 7.69 -2.89 27.25
C GLY A 226 8.03 -4.37 27.47
N LYS A 227 9.32 -4.65 27.65
CA LYS A 227 9.82 -6.01 27.91
C LYS A 227 9.28 -6.55 29.23
N GLY A 228 8.85 -7.81 29.22
CA GLY A 228 8.24 -8.51 30.36
C GLY A 228 6.73 -8.31 30.46
N ALA A 229 6.11 -7.49 29.60
CA ALA A 229 4.67 -7.34 29.56
C ALA A 229 3.98 -8.67 29.21
N THR A 230 2.81 -8.90 29.81
CA THR A 230 2.03 -10.11 29.62
C THR A 230 1.05 -9.91 28.47
N ILE A 231 1.07 -10.79 27.47
CA ILE A 231 0.20 -10.70 26.29
C ILE A 231 -0.70 -11.94 26.18
N PRO A 232 -2.03 -11.78 26.21
CA PRO A 232 -2.95 -12.90 26.01
C PRO A 232 -2.96 -13.35 24.55
N PHE A 233 -3.18 -14.64 24.33
CA PHE A 233 -3.43 -15.17 22.99
C PHE A 233 -4.73 -14.56 22.44
N PRO A 234 -4.69 -13.90 21.27
CA PRO A 234 -5.84 -13.17 20.73
C PRO A 234 -6.91 -14.07 20.08
N GLY A 235 -6.81 -15.39 20.27
CA GLY A 235 -7.78 -16.37 19.81
C GLY A 235 -8.74 -16.86 20.91
N SER A 236 -9.54 -17.88 20.57
CA SER A 236 -10.43 -18.53 21.53
C SER A 236 -9.72 -19.61 22.34
N GLU A 237 -10.33 -20.04 23.46
CA GLU A 237 -9.90 -21.24 24.19
C GLU A 237 -9.88 -22.50 23.29
N GLY A 238 -10.80 -22.58 22.33
CA GLY A 238 -10.79 -23.65 21.33
C GLY A 238 -9.53 -23.61 20.46
N GLY A 239 -9.16 -22.44 19.93
CA GLY A 239 -7.95 -22.27 19.13
C GLY A 239 -6.66 -22.42 19.95
N TRP A 240 -6.67 -22.02 21.22
CA TRP A 240 -5.55 -22.17 22.15
C TRP A 240 -5.16 -23.65 22.33
N ASN A 241 -6.15 -24.53 22.42
CA ASN A 241 -5.97 -25.96 22.67
C ASN A 241 -6.07 -26.83 21.41
N ALA A 242 -6.36 -26.24 20.24
CA ALA A 242 -6.47 -26.99 19.00
C ALA A 242 -5.09 -27.51 18.56
N MET A 243 -5.04 -28.80 18.22
CA MET A 243 -3.85 -29.42 17.63
C MET A 243 -3.73 -28.96 16.17
N TYR A 244 -2.56 -28.48 15.76
CA TYR A 244 -2.28 -28.10 14.38
C TYR A 244 -0.84 -28.42 14.00
N ASN A 245 -0.56 -28.45 12.70
CA ASN A 245 0.74 -28.81 12.14
C ASN A 245 1.19 -27.76 11.13
N ASP A 246 1.92 -26.74 11.57
CA ASP A 246 2.53 -25.79 10.64
C ASP A 246 3.63 -26.42 9.78
N ALA A 247 3.80 -25.83 8.60
CA ALA A 247 4.82 -26.22 7.65
C ALA A 247 5.54 -24.98 7.13
N SER A 248 6.87 -24.98 7.24
CA SER A 248 7.68 -23.97 6.62
C SER A 248 7.59 -24.07 5.10
N ALA A 249 7.70 -22.93 4.41
CA ALA A 249 7.83 -22.88 2.95
C ALA A 249 8.99 -23.74 2.45
N GLU A 250 10.06 -23.89 3.24
CA GLU A 250 11.19 -24.78 2.98
C GLU A 250 10.77 -26.25 2.99
N VAL A 251 10.04 -26.72 4.01
CA VAL A 251 9.61 -28.12 4.08
C VAL A 251 8.56 -28.45 3.02
N ILE A 252 7.62 -27.55 2.75
CA ILE A 252 6.67 -27.69 1.63
C ILE A 252 7.44 -27.84 0.32
N ALA A 253 8.47 -27.04 0.10
CA ALA A 253 9.31 -27.11 -1.08
C ALA A 253 10.07 -28.43 -1.19
N LYS A 254 10.79 -28.82 -0.13
CA LYS A 254 11.55 -30.07 -0.09
C LYS A 254 10.67 -31.29 -0.30
N PHE A 255 9.48 -31.31 0.30
CA PHE A 255 8.52 -32.39 0.10
C PHE A 255 7.98 -32.40 -1.32
N SER A 256 7.60 -31.24 -1.87
CA SER A 256 7.13 -31.12 -3.26
C SER A 256 8.16 -31.66 -4.26
N ILE A 257 9.43 -31.27 -4.08
CA ILE A 257 10.53 -31.75 -4.92
C ILE A 257 10.74 -33.25 -4.69
N TRP A 258 10.81 -33.72 -3.46
CA TRP A 258 10.97 -35.15 -3.16
C TRP A 258 9.84 -36.00 -3.77
N ALA A 259 8.60 -35.55 -3.64
CA ALA A 259 7.43 -36.25 -4.15
C ALA A 259 7.50 -36.43 -5.67
N SER A 260 8.04 -35.43 -6.38
CA SER A 260 8.19 -35.49 -7.83
C SER A 260 9.17 -36.56 -8.33
N PHE A 261 10.14 -36.96 -7.51
CA PHE A 261 11.09 -38.04 -7.81
C PHE A 261 10.69 -39.41 -7.25
N ASN A 262 9.63 -39.50 -6.43
CA ASN A 262 9.16 -40.74 -5.80
C ASN A 262 7.77 -41.12 -6.32
N ARG A 263 7.61 -41.07 -7.64
CA ARG A 263 6.32 -41.20 -8.35
C ARG A 263 5.59 -42.50 -8.02
N GLU A 264 6.33 -43.57 -7.73
CA GLU A 264 5.79 -44.86 -7.31
C GLU A 264 5.06 -44.82 -5.97
N LYS A 265 5.32 -43.79 -5.14
CA LYS A 265 4.68 -43.57 -3.83
C LYS A 265 3.66 -42.45 -3.87
N THR A 266 3.83 -41.48 -4.77
CA THR A 266 3.12 -40.19 -4.70
C THR A 266 2.08 -39.98 -5.80
N SER A 267 2.14 -40.75 -6.88
CA SER A 267 1.26 -40.60 -8.05
C SER A 267 -0.22 -40.67 -7.68
N GLY A 268 -0.94 -39.55 -7.85
CA GLY A 268 -2.37 -39.43 -7.58
C GLY A 268 -2.74 -39.41 -6.10
N HIS A 269 -1.76 -39.19 -5.22
CA HIS A 269 -1.94 -39.11 -3.78
C HIS A 269 -1.80 -37.67 -3.26
N LYS A 270 -2.30 -37.48 -2.04
CA LYS A 270 -2.24 -36.22 -1.30
C LYS A 270 -1.57 -36.45 0.04
N PHE A 271 -0.81 -35.47 0.51
CA PHE A 271 0.03 -35.59 1.69
C PHE A 271 -0.07 -34.34 2.55
N ASN A 272 -0.36 -34.51 3.83
CA ASN A 272 -0.18 -33.46 4.81
C ASN A 272 1.31 -33.23 4.99
N VAL A 273 1.71 -31.97 4.94
CA VAL A 273 3.11 -31.57 5.07
C VAL A 273 3.25 -30.72 6.31
N ALA A 274 4.24 -31.03 7.13
CA ALA A 274 4.49 -30.37 8.41
C ALA A 274 5.98 -30.37 8.72
N ASP A 275 6.44 -29.36 9.47
CA ASP A 275 7.83 -29.31 9.95
C ASP A 275 8.11 -30.39 11.01
N ARG A 276 7.06 -30.84 11.71
CA ARG A 276 7.14 -31.81 12.80
C ARG A 276 6.16 -32.95 12.58
N ALA A 277 6.59 -34.15 12.97
CA ALA A 277 5.76 -35.35 12.90
C ALA A 277 4.59 -35.34 13.89
N GLU A 278 4.80 -34.76 15.07
CA GLU A 278 3.77 -34.61 16.10
C GLU A 278 3.14 -33.21 16.03
N PRO A 279 1.81 -33.08 16.12
CA PRO A 279 1.13 -31.79 16.17
C PRO A 279 1.40 -31.02 17.47
N SER A 280 1.28 -29.69 17.39
CA SER A 280 1.42 -28.78 18.52
C SER A 280 0.15 -27.96 18.73
N THR A 281 0.06 -27.25 19.85
CA THR A 281 -1.03 -26.32 20.15
C THR A 281 -0.53 -24.87 20.18
N MET A 282 -1.45 -23.91 20.07
CA MET A 282 -1.08 -22.53 20.34
C MET A 282 -0.69 -22.28 21.79
N SER A 283 -1.16 -23.12 22.73
CA SER A 283 -0.72 -23.07 24.13
C SER A 283 0.77 -23.40 24.32
N GLU A 284 1.37 -24.16 23.41
CA GLU A 284 2.81 -24.44 23.38
C GLU A 284 3.58 -23.36 22.60
N ILE A 285 3.01 -22.89 21.48
CA ILE A 285 3.72 -22.03 20.53
C ILE A 285 3.68 -20.54 20.94
N TRP A 286 2.53 -20.05 21.41
CA TRP A 286 2.34 -18.63 21.74
C TRP A 286 3.32 -18.11 22.81
N PRO A 287 3.58 -18.84 23.92
CA PRO A 287 4.55 -18.39 24.90
C PRO A 287 5.96 -18.23 24.31
N ALA A 288 6.38 -19.15 23.43
CA ALA A 288 7.68 -19.10 22.77
C ALA A 288 7.76 -17.94 21.75
N LEU A 289 6.69 -17.70 20.98
CA LEU A 289 6.61 -16.54 20.08
C LEU A 289 6.68 -15.22 20.85
N ALA A 290 5.90 -15.08 21.93
CA ALA A 290 5.92 -13.88 22.77
C ALA A 290 7.30 -13.66 23.42
N GLU A 291 7.93 -14.73 23.92
CA GLU A 291 9.27 -14.66 24.52
C GLU A 291 10.33 -14.15 23.54
N PHE A 292 10.23 -14.50 22.25
CA PHE A 292 11.13 -13.98 21.22
C PHE A 292 11.13 -12.44 21.15
N PHE A 293 9.97 -11.81 21.36
CA PHE A 293 9.82 -10.35 21.43
C PHE A 293 10.05 -9.78 22.84
N GLY A 294 10.44 -10.61 23.80
CA GLY A 294 10.64 -10.22 25.19
C GLY A 294 9.34 -10.04 25.97
N LEU A 295 8.25 -10.64 25.53
CA LEU A 295 6.93 -10.64 26.18
C LEU A 295 6.66 -11.96 26.91
N LYS A 296 5.65 -11.97 27.78
CA LYS A 296 5.15 -13.17 28.44
C LYS A 296 3.80 -13.58 27.86
N GLY A 297 3.79 -14.54 26.95
CA GLY A 297 2.57 -15.07 26.35
C GLY A 297 1.74 -15.87 27.35
N VAL A 298 0.43 -15.60 27.44
CA VAL A 298 -0.53 -16.35 28.26
C VAL A 298 -1.75 -16.75 27.43
N GLY A 299 -2.61 -17.61 28.00
CA GLY A 299 -3.85 -18.02 27.35
C GLY A 299 -4.82 -16.86 27.10
N PRO A 300 -5.94 -17.11 26.40
CA PRO A 300 -6.95 -16.10 26.11
C PRO A 300 -7.41 -15.36 27.37
N ALA A 301 -7.48 -14.02 27.30
CA ALA A 301 -8.16 -13.22 28.30
C ALA A 301 -9.67 -13.22 27.94
N GLY A 302 -10.53 -13.66 28.86
CA GLY A 302 -11.97 -13.74 28.59
C GLY A 302 -12.61 -12.41 28.20
N SER A 303 -13.70 -12.49 27.41
CA SER A 303 -14.63 -11.45 26.93
C SER A 303 -14.13 -10.31 26.03
N GLU A 304 -12.85 -9.94 26.04
CA GLU A 304 -12.34 -8.88 25.15
C GLU A 304 -11.46 -9.48 24.04
N LYS A 305 -12.01 -9.60 22.83
CA LYS A 305 -11.25 -10.08 21.66
C LYS A 305 -10.36 -8.95 21.14
N VAL A 306 -9.07 -9.01 21.44
CA VAL A 306 -8.09 -8.15 20.78
C VAL A 306 -7.84 -8.70 19.38
N VAL A 307 -8.25 -7.96 18.35
CA VAL A 307 -7.93 -8.32 16.95
C VAL A 307 -6.52 -7.80 16.64
N PRO A 308 -5.54 -8.66 16.33
CA PRO A 308 -4.13 -8.25 16.17
C PRO A 308 -3.92 -7.15 15.14
N SER A 309 -4.63 -7.21 14.01
CA SER A 309 -4.54 -6.19 12.95
C SER A 309 -5.05 -4.83 13.43
N GLU A 310 -6.15 -4.79 14.17
CA GLU A 310 -6.70 -3.54 14.71
C GLU A 310 -5.77 -2.93 15.78
N TYR A 311 -5.13 -3.77 16.59
CA TYR A 311 -4.15 -3.31 17.58
C TYR A 311 -2.91 -2.72 16.89
N VAL A 312 -2.39 -3.37 15.85
CA VAL A 312 -1.26 -2.86 15.06
C VAL A 312 -1.63 -1.53 14.40
N GLU A 313 -2.82 -1.45 13.78
CA GLU A 313 -3.30 -0.22 13.11
C GLU A 313 -3.46 0.94 14.10
N LYS A 314 -4.08 0.68 15.27
CA LYS A 314 -4.28 1.68 16.32
C LYS A 314 -2.96 2.25 16.87
N HIS A 315 -1.88 1.47 16.81
CA HIS A 315 -0.58 1.79 17.38
C HIS A 315 0.52 1.84 16.30
N ARG A 316 0.13 2.19 15.07
CA ARG A 316 1.02 2.25 13.90
C ARG A 316 2.19 3.22 14.09
N ASP A 317 1.93 4.33 14.79
CA ASP A 317 2.89 5.37 15.14
C ASP A 317 4.11 4.83 15.92
N VAL A 318 3.88 3.81 16.76
CA VAL A 318 4.93 3.15 17.54
C VAL A 318 5.90 2.39 16.64
N LEU A 319 5.37 1.71 15.62
CA LEU A 319 6.17 0.96 14.64
C LEU A 319 6.95 1.91 13.72
N GLU A 320 6.30 2.98 13.25
CA GLU A 320 6.92 3.99 12.39
C GLU A 320 8.07 4.69 13.13
N THR A 321 7.87 5.05 14.40
CA THR A 321 8.93 5.64 15.25
C THR A 321 10.12 4.68 15.43
N ALA A 322 9.88 3.37 15.44
CA ALA A 322 10.91 2.34 15.50
C ALA A 322 11.55 2.03 14.12
N GLY A 323 11.14 2.72 13.05
CA GLY A 323 11.65 2.52 11.69
C GLY A 323 11.09 1.28 10.99
N ILE A 324 9.95 0.75 11.45
CA ILE A 324 9.29 -0.42 10.86
C ILE A 324 8.19 0.07 9.91
N ASN A 325 8.33 -0.22 8.62
CA ASN A 325 7.34 0.11 7.61
C ASN A 325 6.22 -0.95 7.60
N VAL A 326 5.02 -0.57 8.03
CA VAL A 326 3.83 -1.45 8.11
C VAL A 326 3.18 -1.69 6.73
N GLU A 327 3.39 -0.76 5.80
CA GLU A 327 2.83 -0.70 4.45
C GLU A 327 3.36 -1.82 3.54
N GLN A 328 4.62 -2.20 3.73
CA GLN A 328 5.24 -3.35 3.06
C GLN A 328 4.55 -4.70 3.39
N VAL A 329 3.75 -4.76 4.45
CA VAL A 329 3.02 -5.97 4.86
C VAL A 329 1.55 -5.95 4.40
N TRP A 330 0.95 -4.77 4.22
CA TRP A 330 -0.46 -4.57 3.88
C TRP A 330 -0.61 -3.55 2.73
N GLY A 331 -0.27 -3.93 1.51
CA GLY A 331 -0.24 -2.99 0.37
C GLY A 331 -1.60 -2.42 -0.03
N LYS A 332 -2.01 -1.30 0.58
CA LYS A 332 -3.16 -0.47 0.19
C LYS A 332 -2.77 0.68 -0.76
N GLU A 333 -1.53 1.17 -0.74
CA GLU A 333 -1.07 2.38 -1.47
C GLU A 333 -1.06 2.30 -3.00
N GLN A 334 -1.37 1.15 -3.61
CA GLN A 334 -1.19 0.98 -5.05
C GLN A 334 -2.27 1.67 -5.91
N LEU A 335 -3.46 1.91 -5.37
CA LEU A 335 -4.54 2.57 -6.14
C LEU A 335 -4.33 4.09 -6.20
N ASP A 336 -4.05 4.72 -5.06
CA ASP A 336 -3.89 6.18 -4.95
C ASP A 336 -2.69 6.69 -5.77
N ALA A 337 -1.59 5.93 -5.78
CA ALA A 337 -0.44 6.21 -6.62
C ALA A 337 -0.78 6.11 -8.13
N ALA A 338 -1.61 5.15 -8.53
CA ALA A 338 -2.00 5.00 -9.94
C ALA A 338 -2.89 6.17 -10.41
N GLU A 339 -3.84 6.59 -9.59
CA GLU A 339 -4.71 7.73 -9.88
C GLU A 339 -3.92 9.05 -9.93
N SER A 340 -2.99 9.25 -9.00
CA SER A 340 -2.13 10.41 -8.96
C SER A 340 -1.21 10.49 -10.18
N TYR A 341 -0.63 9.35 -10.61
CA TYR A 341 0.14 9.27 -11.86
C TYR A 341 -0.69 9.67 -13.09
N GLN A 342 -1.94 9.19 -13.18
CA GLN A 342 -2.85 9.54 -14.30
C GLN A 342 -3.20 11.03 -14.30
N LEU A 343 -3.38 11.64 -13.13
CA LEU A 343 -3.55 13.08 -13.02
C LEU A 343 -2.31 13.82 -13.53
N GLY A 344 -1.11 13.37 -13.13
CA GLY A 344 0.17 13.91 -13.62
C GLY A 344 0.31 13.86 -15.14
N ASP A 345 0.00 12.71 -15.75
CA ASP A 345 0.00 12.55 -17.21
C ASP A 345 -1.02 13.47 -17.90
N THR A 346 -2.21 13.63 -17.30
CA THR A 346 -3.20 14.57 -17.83
C THR A 346 -2.69 16.01 -17.77
N LEU A 347 -2.14 16.45 -16.62
CA LEU A 347 -1.58 17.79 -16.45
C LEU A 347 -0.42 18.03 -17.44
N ARG A 348 0.42 17.02 -17.67
CA ARG A 348 1.46 17.06 -18.71
C ARG A 348 0.86 17.32 -20.08
N SER A 349 -0.17 16.56 -20.44
CA SER A 349 -0.84 16.68 -21.74
C SER A 349 -1.47 18.05 -21.99
N ILE A 350 -1.94 18.72 -20.92
CA ILE A 350 -2.59 20.03 -20.98
C ILE A 350 -1.56 21.16 -20.96
N TYR A 351 -0.61 21.15 -20.02
CA TYR A 351 0.22 22.31 -19.71
C TYR A 351 1.66 22.20 -20.25
N LEU A 352 2.20 20.99 -20.40
CA LEU A 352 3.60 20.76 -20.80
C LEU A 352 3.73 20.35 -22.27
N ASN A 353 2.64 19.94 -22.91
CA ASN A 353 2.60 19.61 -24.33
C ASN A 353 2.62 20.88 -25.20
N PRO A 354 3.66 21.11 -26.03
CA PRO A 354 3.75 22.30 -26.88
C PRO A 354 2.63 22.43 -27.93
N LYS A 355 1.88 21.35 -28.17
CA LYS A 355 0.72 21.36 -29.08
C LYS A 355 -0.60 21.73 -28.39
N SER A 356 -0.61 21.82 -27.06
CA SER A 356 -1.80 22.22 -26.32
C SER A 356 -2.00 23.73 -26.41
N GLU A 357 -3.25 24.17 -26.55
CA GLU A 357 -3.61 25.59 -26.48
C GLU A 357 -3.35 26.20 -25.10
N LEU A 358 -3.23 25.35 -24.06
CA LEU A 358 -2.94 25.73 -22.68
C LEU A 358 -1.48 25.49 -22.29
N HIS A 359 -0.61 25.28 -23.28
CA HIS A 359 0.82 25.11 -23.02
C HIS A 359 1.38 26.32 -22.26
N ILE A 360 2.09 26.06 -21.16
CA ILE A 360 2.73 27.10 -20.38
C ILE A 360 3.93 27.62 -21.15
N GLU A 361 3.90 28.90 -21.51
CA GLU A 361 4.95 29.53 -22.30
C GLU A 361 6.31 29.50 -21.56
N GLY A 362 7.34 28.99 -22.26
CA GLY A 362 8.71 28.95 -21.77
C GLY A 362 9.00 27.84 -20.73
N ILE A 363 8.06 26.94 -20.45
CA ILE A 363 8.31 25.81 -19.54
C ILE A 363 9.16 24.73 -20.23
N HIS A 364 10.15 24.19 -19.52
CA HIS A 364 10.89 23.02 -19.97
C HIS A 364 10.08 21.75 -19.68
N SER A 365 9.55 21.12 -20.72
CA SER A 365 8.65 19.96 -20.60
C SER A 365 9.34 18.61 -20.72
N ASP A 366 10.48 18.53 -21.40
CA ASP A 366 11.20 17.28 -21.65
C ASP A 366 12.16 16.92 -20.52
N LEU A 367 13.02 17.86 -20.13
CA LEU A 367 13.89 17.78 -18.97
C LEU A 367 13.45 18.85 -17.98
N VAL A 368 13.15 18.43 -16.76
CA VAL A 368 12.67 19.34 -15.72
C VAL A 368 13.72 20.39 -15.39
N ASP A 369 13.31 21.66 -15.37
CA ASP A 369 14.08 22.73 -14.76
C ASP A 369 13.48 23.01 -13.38
N THR A 370 14.20 22.60 -12.34
CA THR A 370 13.72 22.70 -10.96
C THR A 370 13.55 24.15 -10.50
N LYS A 371 14.07 25.15 -11.22
CA LYS A 371 13.82 26.57 -10.94
C LYS A 371 12.45 27.03 -11.42
N GLN A 372 11.87 26.34 -12.40
CA GLN A 372 10.55 26.66 -12.95
C GLN A 372 9.40 26.00 -12.16
N LEU A 373 9.73 25.12 -11.21
CA LEU A 373 8.78 24.37 -10.41
C LEU A 373 8.87 24.70 -8.93
N GLN A 374 7.73 24.72 -8.26
CA GLN A 374 7.62 24.61 -6.82
C GLN A 374 6.64 23.50 -6.49
N VAL A 375 7.03 22.58 -5.62
CA VAL A 375 6.16 21.48 -5.18
C VAL A 375 6.13 21.47 -3.67
N LEU A 376 4.94 21.69 -3.10
CA LEU A 376 4.68 21.56 -1.67
C LEU A 376 3.77 20.35 -1.44
N ALA A 377 4.11 19.52 -0.47
CA ALA A 377 3.31 18.39 -0.05
C ALA A 377 2.99 18.49 1.44
N LYS A 378 1.72 18.30 1.78
CA LYS A 378 1.30 18.11 3.17
C LYS A 378 1.96 16.86 3.75
N SER A 379 2.46 16.96 4.98
CA SER A 379 3.15 15.85 5.68
C SER A 379 2.72 15.79 7.15
N GLY A 380 1.45 15.52 7.42
CA GLY A 380 0.95 15.44 8.80
C GLY A 380 -0.18 14.45 8.97
N GLY A 381 -1.41 14.91 9.22
CA GLY A 381 -2.52 14.07 9.72
C GLY A 381 -2.82 12.77 8.93
N GLU A 382 -2.60 12.73 7.61
CA GLU A 382 -2.86 11.56 6.76
C GLU A 382 -1.61 10.70 6.47
N GLY A 383 -0.51 10.86 7.22
CA GLY A 383 0.71 10.05 7.05
C GLY A 383 1.45 10.32 5.74
N ASN A 384 1.96 9.28 5.08
CA ASN A 384 2.76 9.38 3.86
C ASN A 384 1.93 9.52 2.57
N ALA A 385 0.61 9.29 2.62
CA ALA A 385 -0.23 9.15 1.43
C ALA A 385 -0.16 10.36 0.49
N VAL A 386 -0.14 11.58 1.03
CA VAL A 386 -0.04 12.81 0.22
C VAL A 386 1.34 12.95 -0.43
N PHE A 387 2.41 12.61 0.30
CA PHE A 387 3.76 12.64 -0.25
C PHE A 387 3.95 11.61 -1.36
N GLU A 388 3.48 10.38 -1.15
CA GLU A 388 3.56 9.33 -2.17
C GLU A 388 2.73 9.65 -3.41
N SER A 389 1.52 10.19 -3.22
CA SER A 389 0.69 10.72 -4.31
C SER A 389 1.41 11.83 -5.08
N THR A 390 2.10 12.72 -4.37
CA THR A 390 2.93 13.78 -4.99
C THR A 390 4.01 13.17 -5.88
N ILE A 391 4.74 12.18 -5.38
CA ILE A 391 5.79 11.51 -6.17
C ILE A 391 5.20 10.83 -7.41
N ALA A 392 4.08 10.12 -7.25
CA ALA A 392 3.42 9.45 -8.36
C ALA A 392 2.88 10.43 -9.42
N LEU A 393 2.29 11.54 -9.00
CA LEU A 393 1.87 12.62 -9.90
C LEU A 393 3.06 13.20 -10.66
N LEU A 394 4.17 13.48 -9.97
CA LEU A 394 5.38 14.00 -10.60
C LEU A 394 5.98 13.02 -11.62
N GLN A 395 5.87 11.71 -11.39
CA GLN A 395 6.27 10.70 -12.37
C GLN A 395 5.42 10.75 -13.64
N GLY A 396 4.12 11.02 -13.54
CA GLY A 396 3.25 11.26 -14.70
C GLY A 396 3.53 12.61 -15.38
N LEU A 397 3.80 13.64 -14.58
CA LEU A 397 4.04 15.00 -15.06
C LEU A 397 5.39 15.14 -15.80
N PHE A 398 6.43 14.50 -15.28
CA PHE A 398 7.79 14.45 -15.84
C PHE A 398 8.29 13.00 -15.90
N PRO A 399 7.86 12.23 -16.91
CA PRO A 399 8.24 10.83 -17.06
C PRO A 399 9.75 10.67 -17.30
N THR A 400 10.23 9.43 -17.15
CA THR A 400 11.64 9.09 -17.40
C THR A 400 12.08 9.52 -18.80
N ASN A 401 13.25 10.14 -18.90
CA ASN A 401 13.79 10.65 -20.16
C ASN A 401 15.28 10.31 -20.24
N PRO A 402 15.72 9.46 -21.19
CA PRO A 402 17.12 9.06 -21.33
C PRO A 402 18.10 10.22 -21.52
N ARG A 403 17.61 11.42 -21.90
CA ARG A 403 18.43 12.64 -21.95
C ARG A 403 18.83 13.16 -20.58
N ASN A 404 18.17 12.74 -19.50
CA ASN A 404 18.62 13.02 -18.15
C ASN A 404 19.88 12.21 -17.86
N SER A 405 20.99 12.73 -18.33
CA SER A 405 22.28 12.06 -18.37
C SER A 405 23.40 13.07 -18.27
N ILE A 406 24.57 12.61 -17.84
CA ILE A 406 25.79 13.40 -17.76
C ILE A 406 26.90 12.72 -18.56
N THR A 407 27.60 13.47 -19.40
CA THR A 407 28.83 13.00 -20.04
C THR A 407 30.03 13.40 -19.20
N LEU A 408 30.78 12.40 -18.75
CA LEU A 408 32.00 12.58 -17.97
C LEU A 408 33.17 13.03 -18.84
N ALA A 409 34.22 13.55 -18.21
CA ALA A 409 35.43 14.02 -18.90
C ALA A 409 36.14 12.95 -19.75
N ASN A 410 35.92 11.66 -19.45
CA ASN A 410 36.47 10.53 -20.22
C ASN A 410 35.58 10.12 -21.43
N GLY A 411 34.49 10.84 -21.69
CA GLY A 411 33.54 10.54 -22.77
C GLY A 411 32.46 9.52 -22.41
N THR A 412 32.45 8.96 -21.20
CA THR A 412 31.39 8.06 -20.74
C THR A 412 30.11 8.86 -20.42
N THR A 413 28.97 8.44 -20.96
CA THR A 413 27.66 9.00 -20.60
C THR A 413 26.99 8.12 -19.55
N ILE A 414 26.59 8.74 -18.43
CA ILE A 414 25.82 8.11 -17.37
C ILE A 414 24.39 8.66 -17.46
N VAL A 415 23.43 7.77 -17.72
CA VAL A 415 22.01 8.09 -17.65
C VAL A 415 21.54 7.94 -16.20
N ALA A 416 20.66 8.83 -15.73
CA ALA A 416 20.07 8.69 -14.41
C ALA A 416 19.34 7.34 -14.27
N PRO A 417 19.22 6.78 -13.05
CA PRO A 417 18.53 5.51 -12.79
C PRO A 417 17.10 5.46 -13.37
N LEU A 418 16.56 4.25 -13.49
CA LEU A 418 15.22 4.00 -14.06
C LEU A 418 15.05 4.63 -15.45
N ASN A 419 16.07 4.46 -16.31
CA ASN A 419 16.08 4.94 -17.70
C ASN A 419 15.90 6.47 -17.84
N GLY A 420 16.52 7.23 -16.94
CA GLY A 420 16.52 8.69 -16.98
C GLY A 420 15.42 9.34 -16.11
N HIS A 421 15.11 8.74 -14.95
CA HIS A 421 14.18 9.34 -13.99
C HIS A 421 14.62 10.75 -13.58
N GLN A 422 13.66 11.65 -13.45
CA GLN A 422 13.88 13.07 -13.22
C GLN A 422 13.59 13.41 -11.76
N TYR A 423 14.59 13.89 -11.04
CA TYR A 423 14.48 14.18 -9.61
C TYR A 423 13.91 15.59 -9.39
N ILE A 424 12.66 15.67 -8.94
CA ILE A 424 11.97 16.92 -8.64
C ILE A 424 11.95 17.12 -7.12
N PRO A 425 12.48 18.25 -6.60
CA PRO A 425 12.39 18.55 -5.18
C PRO A 425 10.94 18.71 -4.71
N VAL A 426 10.61 18.08 -3.59
CA VAL A 426 9.30 18.21 -2.91
C VAL A 426 9.55 18.77 -1.51
N GLU A 427 8.91 19.89 -1.20
CA GLU A 427 8.95 20.50 0.13
C GLU A 427 7.79 20.00 0.97
N THR A 428 8.09 19.29 2.06
CA THR A 428 7.07 18.77 2.97
C THR A 428 6.72 19.78 4.06
N VAL A 429 5.42 20.06 4.24
CA VAL A 429 4.91 20.97 5.27
C VAL A 429 4.27 20.15 6.39
N HIS A 430 4.90 20.15 7.57
CA HIS A 430 4.42 19.45 8.76
C HIS A 430 3.88 20.46 9.79
N PRO A 431 2.70 20.26 10.41
CA PRO A 431 2.02 21.22 11.29
C PRO A 431 2.82 21.66 12.52
N LYS A 432 3.77 20.83 12.99
CA LYS A 432 4.72 21.20 14.05
C LYS A 432 5.68 22.32 13.66
N ASN A 433 6.01 22.44 12.37
CA ASN A 433 6.95 23.42 11.85
C ASN A 433 6.19 24.62 11.25
N ASP A 434 5.18 24.31 10.43
CA ASP A 434 4.41 25.30 9.68
C ASP A 434 2.96 24.82 9.55
N ARG A 435 2.01 25.71 9.87
CA ARG A 435 0.58 25.44 9.90
C ARG A 435 -0.12 25.61 8.56
N LEU A 436 0.57 26.06 7.50
CA LEU A 436 -0.08 26.50 6.25
C LEU A 436 -0.92 25.41 5.55
N LEU A 437 -0.54 24.12 5.64
CA LEU A 437 -1.31 23.01 5.03
C LEU A 437 -2.22 22.25 6.02
N GLU A 438 -2.14 22.54 7.32
CA GLU A 438 -3.01 21.95 8.36
C GLU A 438 -3.41 22.94 9.47
N PRO A 439 -3.95 24.11 9.12
CA PRO A 439 -4.16 25.17 10.10
C PRO A 439 -5.29 24.87 11.09
N TRP A 440 -6.18 23.92 10.83
CA TRP A 440 -7.22 23.53 11.79
C TRP A 440 -6.65 22.78 13.02
N THR A 441 -5.44 22.23 12.91
CA THR A 441 -4.82 21.43 13.99
C THR A 441 -4.42 22.32 15.17
N ASN A 442 -4.75 21.90 16.40
CA ASN A 442 -4.49 22.65 17.64
C ASN A 442 -5.01 24.10 17.64
N CYS A 443 -6.11 24.37 16.94
CA CYS A 443 -6.74 25.69 16.88
C CYS A 443 -8.00 25.75 17.78
N PRO A 444 -7.95 26.44 18.94
CA PRO A 444 -9.10 26.55 19.85
C PRO A 444 -10.33 27.19 19.21
N ALA A 445 -10.15 28.27 18.45
CA ALA A 445 -11.26 28.94 17.77
C ALA A 445 -11.94 28.04 16.72
N PHE A 446 -11.16 27.23 15.98
CA PHE A 446 -11.73 26.26 15.04
C PHE A 446 -12.52 25.16 15.76
N ARG A 447 -12.00 24.65 16.89
CA ARG A 447 -12.74 23.69 17.72
C ARG A 447 -14.07 24.28 18.23
N GLN A 448 -14.06 25.55 18.62
CA GLN A 448 -15.27 26.24 19.03
C GLN A 448 -16.27 26.38 17.87
N HIS A 449 -15.80 26.74 16.67
CA HIS A 449 -16.63 26.78 15.46
C HIS A 449 -17.32 25.44 15.18
N VAL A 450 -16.58 24.32 15.26
CA VAL A 450 -17.16 22.98 15.08
C VAL A 450 -18.23 22.69 16.14
N ALA A 451 -17.97 23.03 17.42
CA ALA A 451 -18.96 22.87 18.47
C ALA A 451 -20.21 23.74 18.27
N GLU A 452 -20.05 24.97 17.76
CA GLU A 452 -21.16 25.87 17.41
C GLU A 452 -21.96 25.34 16.22
N PHE A 453 -21.30 24.75 15.22
CA PHE A 453 -21.95 24.08 14.10
C PHE A 453 -22.80 22.90 14.59
N TYR A 454 -22.26 22.01 15.44
CA TYR A 454 -23.03 20.90 16.01
C TYR A 454 -24.20 21.36 16.90
N ALA A 455 -24.05 22.51 17.56
CA ALA A 455 -25.13 23.10 18.37
C ALA A 455 -26.21 23.81 17.54
N SER A 456 -25.98 24.06 16.24
CA SER A 456 -26.88 24.82 15.38
C SER A 456 -28.20 24.12 15.08
N ASP A 457 -29.24 24.91 14.77
CA ASP A 457 -30.55 24.37 14.37
C ASP A 457 -30.46 23.57 13.06
N GLU A 458 -29.62 24.02 12.12
CA GLU A 458 -29.39 23.33 10.84
C GLU A 458 -28.82 21.92 11.05
N PHE A 459 -27.80 21.79 11.90
CA PHE A 459 -27.21 20.49 12.24
C PHE A 459 -28.20 19.58 12.97
N LYS A 460 -28.89 20.10 14.00
CA LYS A 460 -29.88 19.32 14.77
C LYS A 460 -31.06 18.85 13.92
N THR A 461 -31.50 19.68 12.97
CA THR A 461 -32.53 19.28 12.01
C THR A 461 -32.02 18.16 11.12
N LYS A 462 -30.82 18.30 10.54
CA LYS A 462 -30.23 17.26 9.69
C LYS A 462 -29.96 15.96 10.44
N GLU A 463 -29.53 16.05 11.69
CA GLU A 463 -29.30 14.90 12.58
C GLU A 463 -30.60 14.13 12.81
N LYS A 464 -31.68 14.85 13.13
CA LYS A 464 -33.00 14.24 13.30
C LYS A 464 -33.55 13.62 12.01
N GLU A 465 -33.30 14.24 10.86
CA GLU A 465 -33.68 13.67 9.55
C GLU A 465 -32.88 12.40 9.23
N ALA A 466 -31.60 12.36 9.60
CA ALA A 466 -30.69 11.25 9.35
C ALA A 466 -30.80 10.12 10.38
N GLU A 467 -31.42 10.35 11.55
CA GLU A 467 -31.45 9.43 12.70
C GLU A 467 -31.81 7.99 12.30
N HIS A 468 -32.94 7.80 11.61
CA HIS A 468 -33.38 6.47 11.19
C HIS A 468 -32.40 5.80 10.21
N PHE A 469 -31.80 6.58 9.31
CA PHE A 469 -30.82 6.05 8.36
C PHE A 469 -29.52 5.67 9.06
N LEU A 470 -28.97 6.54 9.92
CA LEU A 470 -27.77 6.27 10.71
C LEU A 470 -27.95 5.04 11.61
N ASP A 471 -29.15 4.84 12.16
CA ASP A 471 -29.49 3.64 12.92
C ASP A 471 -29.50 2.37 12.06
N SER A 472 -29.93 2.47 10.81
CA SER A 472 -30.01 1.32 9.89
C SER A 472 -28.65 0.79 9.42
N ILE A 473 -27.58 1.60 9.56
CA ILE A 473 -26.25 1.24 9.06
C ILE A 473 -25.29 0.70 10.14
N LYS A 474 -25.76 0.52 11.39
CA LYS A 474 -24.94 0.04 12.52
C LYS A 474 -24.18 -1.25 12.21
N ASP A 475 -24.82 -2.16 11.47
CA ASP A 475 -24.22 -3.45 11.09
C ASP A 475 -23.11 -3.32 10.04
N PHE A 476 -23.01 -2.18 9.35
CA PHE A 476 -22.02 -1.91 8.30
C PHE A 476 -20.84 -1.06 8.79
N VAL A 477 -20.82 -0.63 10.05
CA VAL A 477 -19.80 0.30 10.56
C VAL A 477 -19.01 -0.26 11.75
N PHE A 478 -19.18 -1.55 12.05
CA PHE A 478 -18.37 -2.33 13.00
C PHE A 478 -18.13 -1.64 14.36
N GLY A 479 -19.21 -1.16 14.98
CA GLY A 479 -19.15 -0.55 16.32
C GLY A 479 -18.74 0.92 16.35
N ARG A 480 -18.53 1.56 15.19
CA ARG A 480 -18.34 3.02 15.12
C ARG A 480 -19.62 3.76 15.56
N PRO A 481 -19.51 4.90 16.25
CA PRO A 481 -20.67 5.70 16.59
C PRO A 481 -21.42 6.14 15.32
N THR A 482 -22.70 5.76 15.20
CA THR A 482 -23.56 6.14 14.08
C THR A 482 -24.26 7.47 14.35
N THR A 483 -23.48 8.54 14.48
CA THR A 483 -23.98 9.91 14.71
C THR A 483 -23.63 10.81 13.54
N LEU A 484 -24.37 11.92 13.35
CA LEU A 484 -24.05 12.87 12.29
C LEU A 484 -22.68 13.53 12.50
N GLU A 485 -22.25 13.73 13.76
CA GLU A 485 -20.90 14.20 14.10
C GLU A 485 -19.79 13.25 13.60
N ASN A 486 -20.12 11.97 13.37
CA ASN A 486 -19.19 10.96 12.85
C ASN A 486 -19.42 10.66 11.36
N ALA A 487 -20.20 11.45 10.64
CA ALA A 487 -20.58 11.14 9.27
C ALA A 487 -19.39 10.92 8.33
N TRP A 488 -18.33 11.73 8.46
CA TRP A 488 -17.09 11.52 7.70
C TRP A 488 -16.40 10.20 8.06
N ASN A 489 -16.20 9.90 9.35
CA ASN A 489 -15.59 8.65 9.80
C ASN A 489 -16.37 7.40 9.33
N ILE A 490 -17.70 7.51 9.26
CA ILE A 490 -18.57 6.46 8.75
C ILE A 490 -18.40 6.32 7.25
N TYR A 491 -18.54 7.42 6.51
CA TYR A 491 -18.41 7.42 5.06
C TYR A 491 -17.04 6.93 4.60
N ASP A 492 -15.96 7.43 5.18
CA ASP A 492 -14.58 7.02 4.87
C ASP A 492 -14.40 5.51 5.06
N HIS A 493 -14.87 4.98 6.20
CA HIS A 493 -14.85 3.55 6.45
C HIS A 493 -15.65 2.78 5.41
N MET A 494 -16.90 3.16 5.16
CA MET A 494 -17.78 2.45 4.23
C MET A 494 -17.27 2.52 2.79
N ASN A 495 -16.73 3.67 2.37
CA ASN A 495 -16.13 3.86 1.06
C ASN A 495 -14.87 3.01 0.90
N THR A 496 -14.00 3.00 1.92
CA THR A 496 -12.80 2.15 1.94
C THR A 496 -13.17 0.66 1.89
N GLN A 497 -14.14 0.23 2.70
CA GLN A 497 -14.60 -1.17 2.66
C GLN A 497 -15.29 -1.50 1.33
N LEU A 498 -16.08 -0.59 0.76
CA LEU A 498 -16.70 -0.79 -0.56
C LEU A 498 -15.63 -0.95 -1.66
N THR A 499 -14.55 -0.18 -1.61
CA THR A 499 -13.46 -0.24 -2.59
C THR A 499 -12.59 -1.48 -2.44
N TYR A 500 -12.25 -1.87 -1.21
CA TYR A 500 -11.21 -2.87 -0.94
C TYR A 500 -11.70 -4.19 -0.34
N ASN A 501 -12.95 -4.28 0.12
CA ASN A 501 -13.55 -5.46 0.73
C ASN A 501 -14.75 -5.94 -0.10
N GLN A 502 -14.54 -6.95 -0.93
CA GLN A 502 -15.54 -7.43 -1.89
C GLN A 502 -16.79 -8.00 -1.18
N THR A 503 -16.65 -8.58 0.01
CA THR A 503 -17.77 -9.07 0.83
C THR A 503 -18.62 -7.91 1.34
N PHE A 504 -17.97 -6.83 1.77
CA PHE A 504 -18.65 -5.61 2.17
C PHE A 504 -19.39 -4.99 0.96
N ALA A 505 -18.71 -4.89 -0.18
CA ALA A 505 -19.27 -4.36 -1.42
C ALA A 505 -20.51 -5.14 -1.91
N TYR A 506 -20.49 -6.48 -1.78
CA TYR A 506 -21.63 -7.32 -2.14
C TYR A 506 -22.83 -7.12 -1.20
N ARG A 507 -22.57 -6.89 0.09
CA ARG A 507 -23.63 -6.78 1.10
C ARG A 507 -24.20 -5.38 1.22
N LEU A 508 -23.41 -4.35 0.94
CA LEU A 508 -23.83 -2.98 1.08
C LEU A 508 -24.80 -2.60 -0.05
N PRO A 509 -26.06 -2.26 0.25
CA PRO A 509 -26.96 -1.73 -0.77
C PRO A 509 -26.39 -0.43 -1.36
N PRO A 510 -26.35 -0.27 -2.70
CA PRO A 510 -25.64 0.85 -3.34
C PRO A 510 -26.06 2.24 -2.85
N HIS A 511 -27.35 2.44 -2.57
CA HIS A 511 -27.87 3.72 -2.08
C HIS A 511 -27.32 4.13 -0.71
N ILE A 512 -26.84 3.18 0.11
CA ILE A 512 -26.35 3.50 1.46
C ILE A 512 -25.05 4.31 1.39
N VAL A 513 -24.11 3.94 0.52
CA VAL A 513 -22.84 4.68 0.41
C VAL A 513 -23.06 6.09 -0.13
N GLU A 514 -24.01 6.25 -1.06
CA GLU A 514 -24.39 7.56 -1.63
C GLU A 514 -25.05 8.45 -0.57
N MET A 515 -25.97 7.89 0.22
CA MET A 515 -26.59 8.61 1.33
C MET A 515 -25.57 8.98 2.41
N MET A 516 -24.65 8.08 2.77
CA MET A 516 -23.58 8.41 3.70
C MET A 516 -22.63 9.45 3.14
N ARG A 517 -22.32 9.42 1.83
CA ARG A 517 -21.55 10.47 1.18
C ARG A 517 -22.24 11.82 1.34
N SER A 518 -23.55 11.90 1.08
CA SER A 518 -24.32 13.14 1.26
C SER A 518 -24.27 13.68 2.70
N LEU A 519 -24.33 12.80 3.71
CA LEU A 519 -24.19 13.22 5.12
C LEU A 519 -22.78 13.67 5.46
N ALA A 520 -21.76 13.00 4.92
CA ALA A 520 -20.37 13.39 5.08
C ALA A 520 -20.08 14.73 4.39
N ASP A 521 -20.59 14.93 3.18
CA ASP A 521 -20.48 16.20 2.45
C ASP A 521 -21.12 17.35 3.24
N PHE A 522 -22.34 17.16 3.76
CA PHE A 522 -22.97 18.14 4.63
C PHE A 522 -22.13 18.46 5.88
N HIS A 523 -21.62 17.41 6.54
CA HIS A 523 -20.82 17.54 7.75
C HIS A 523 -19.51 18.30 7.48
N GLU A 524 -18.72 17.83 6.51
CA GLU A 524 -17.42 18.41 6.19
C GLU A 524 -17.55 19.82 5.62
N ASN A 525 -18.60 20.09 4.84
CA ASN A 525 -18.91 21.45 4.41
C ASN A 525 -19.15 22.38 5.60
N GLY A 526 -19.93 21.97 6.60
CA GLY A 526 -20.19 22.80 7.79
C GLY A 526 -18.96 22.97 8.70
N VAL A 527 -18.10 21.95 8.79
CA VAL A 527 -16.85 22.01 9.56
C VAL A 527 -15.82 22.93 8.91
N PHE A 528 -15.62 22.81 7.59
CA PHE A 528 -14.56 23.51 6.84
C PHE A 528 -15.06 24.68 6.00
N SER A 529 -16.18 25.31 6.40
CA SER A 529 -16.65 26.54 5.78
C SER A 529 -17.17 27.58 6.77
N ASP A 530 -17.19 28.83 6.33
CA ASP A 530 -17.85 29.95 7.00
C ASP A 530 -18.46 30.89 5.96
N ARG A 531 -19.60 31.51 6.29
CA ARG A 531 -20.27 32.50 5.45
C ARG A 531 -19.40 33.73 5.19
N LYS A 532 -18.56 34.10 6.15
CA LYS A 532 -17.58 35.18 5.97
C LYS A 532 -16.28 34.56 5.45
N PRO A 533 -15.68 35.07 4.35
CA PRO A 533 -14.40 34.57 3.86
C PRO A 533 -13.31 34.56 4.96
N SER A 534 -13.25 35.60 5.79
CA SER A 534 -12.32 35.71 6.93
C SER A 534 -12.72 34.90 8.18
N GLY A 535 -13.77 34.08 8.09
CA GLY A 535 -14.27 33.25 9.17
C GLY A 535 -13.28 32.18 9.61
N ILE A 536 -13.47 31.62 10.80
CA ILE A 536 -12.56 30.58 11.30
C ILE A 536 -12.85 29.22 10.68
N GLY A 537 -14.08 28.94 10.23
CA GLY A 537 -14.40 27.71 9.48
C GLY A 537 -13.63 27.59 8.16
N ASN A 538 -13.31 28.72 7.52
CA ASN A 538 -12.52 28.76 6.27
C ASN A 538 -11.00 28.65 6.48
N ILE A 539 -10.50 28.33 7.70
CA ILE A 539 -9.07 28.43 8.03
C ILE A 539 -8.15 27.64 7.09
N ALA A 540 -8.61 26.49 6.57
CA ALA A 540 -7.88 25.69 5.60
C ALA A 540 -7.65 26.46 4.28
N GLY A 541 -8.71 27.08 3.76
CA GLY A 541 -8.68 27.92 2.56
C GLY A 541 -7.85 29.18 2.78
N ARG A 542 -8.03 29.85 3.91
CA ARG A 542 -7.32 31.09 4.28
C ARG A 542 -5.80 30.93 4.25
N SER A 543 -5.30 29.77 4.63
CA SER A 543 -3.87 29.45 4.61
C SER A 543 -3.41 28.96 3.24
N LEU A 544 -4.21 28.14 2.54
CA LEU A 544 -3.94 27.76 1.15
C LEU A 544 -3.87 28.99 0.23
N MET A 545 -4.75 29.97 0.43
CA MET A 545 -4.81 31.21 -0.33
C MET A 545 -3.50 32.00 -0.21
N HIS A 546 -2.79 31.93 0.92
CA HIS A 546 -1.46 32.52 1.03
C HIS A 546 -0.47 31.90 0.03
N LEU A 547 -0.45 30.57 -0.06
CA LEU A 547 0.42 29.83 -0.97
C LEU A 547 0.07 30.11 -2.43
N VAL A 548 -1.23 30.18 -2.74
CA VAL A 548 -1.73 30.57 -4.07
C VAL A 548 -1.27 31.98 -4.43
N LEU A 549 -1.54 32.97 -3.57
CA LEU A 549 -1.15 34.36 -3.84
C LEU A 549 0.37 34.53 -3.96
N THR A 550 1.14 33.83 -3.13
CA THR A 550 2.61 33.85 -3.20
C THR A 550 3.09 33.27 -4.53
N SER A 551 2.50 32.17 -4.99
CA SER A 551 2.82 31.57 -6.29
C SER A 551 2.46 32.50 -7.45
N LEU A 552 1.28 33.13 -7.40
CA LEU A 552 0.82 34.07 -8.42
C LEU A 552 1.69 35.35 -8.46
N ASP A 553 2.08 35.89 -7.31
CA ASP A 553 2.97 37.05 -7.23
C ASP A 553 4.34 36.73 -7.82
N ARG A 554 4.90 35.54 -7.55
CA ARG A 554 6.15 35.06 -8.17
C ARG A 554 6.01 34.91 -9.68
N MET A 555 4.98 34.20 -10.16
CA MET A 555 4.75 34.00 -11.60
C MET A 555 4.45 35.30 -12.35
N GLY A 556 3.88 36.30 -11.66
CA GLY A 556 3.62 37.63 -12.21
C GLY A 556 4.87 38.51 -12.31
N PHE A 557 5.96 38.17 -11.63
CA PHE A 557 7.22 38.92 -11.66
C PHE A 557 8.18 38.34 -12.71
N SER A 558 8.51 39.13 -13.73
CA SER A 558 9.24 38.66 -14.92
C SER A 558 10.65 38.12 -14.67
N GLU A 559 11.27 38.44 -13.53
CA GLU A 559 12.61 37.94 -13.17
C GLU A 559 12.56 36.66 -12.31
N ASP A 560 11.40 36.24 -11.80
CA ASP A 560 11.26 34.96 -11.11
C ASP A 560 11.04 33.84 -12.14
N PRO A 561 11.82 32.75 -12.10
CA PRO A 561 11.71 31.67 -13.07
C PRO A 561 10.48 30.77 -12.86
N LEU A 562 9.73 30.90 -11.77
CA LEU A 562 8.59 30.02 -11.47
C LEU A 562 7.53 30.05 -12.59
N LYS A 563 7.17 28.87 -13.09
CA LYS A 563 6.13 28.67 -14.13
C LYS A 563 5.02 27.72 -13.68
N PHE A 564 5.30 26.80 -12.76
CA PHE A 564 4.34 25.82 -12.28
C PHE A 564 4.49 25.60 -10.77
N ALA A 565 3.42 25.79 -10.02
CA ALA A 565 3.37 25.51 -8.58
C ALA A 565 2.36 24.38 -8.33
N LEU A 566 2.80 23.33 -7.65
CA LEU A 566 1.98 22.20 -7.23
C LEU A 566 1.87 22.22 -5.70
N ILE A 567 0.65 22.19 -5.19
CA ILE A 567 0.36 22.12 -3.76
C ILE A 567 -0.51 20.88 -3.55
N GLU A 568 0.07 19.86 -2.94
CA GLU A 568 -0.58 18.58 -2.65
C GLU A 568 -1.07 18.56 -1.21
N THR A 569 -2.37 18.30 -1.04
CA THR A 569 -3.07 18.43 0.25
C THR A 569 -4.32 17.54 0.30
N GLY A 570 -4.95 17.44 1.47
CA GLY A 570 -6.24 16.79 1.65
C GLY A 570 -7.42 17.60 1.10
N TYR A 571 -8.64 17.10 1.33
CA TYR A 571 -9.87 17.69 0.78
C TYR A 571 -10.31 18.99 1.47
N GLN A 572 -9.86 19.25 2.71
CA GLN A 572 -10.35 20.34 3.55
C GLN A 572 -10.11 21.73 2.92
N PRO A 573 -8.91 22.03 2.36
CA PRO A 573 -8.68 23.29 1.68
C PRO A 573 -9.52 23.51 0.43
N PHE A 574 -9.97 22.46 -0.27
CA PHE A 574 -10.85 22.61 -1.45
C PHE A 574 -12.19 23.23 -1.03
N ILE A 575 -12.82 22.64 -0.01
CA ILE A 575 -14.10 23.11 0.54
C ILE A 575 -13.97 24.58 0.93
N SER A 576 -13.01 24.90 1.82
CA SER A 576 -12.81 26.28 2.28
C SER A 576 -12.49 27.24 1.13
N PHE A 577 -11.65 26.85 0.17
CA PHE A 577 -11.28 27.69 -0.98
C PHE A 577 -12.49 28.05 -1.83
N PHE A 578 -13.37 27.09 -2.14
CA PHE A 578 -14.57 27.37 -2.95
C PHE A 578 -15.56 28.30 -2.25
N HIS A 579 -15.65 28.24 -0.92
CA HIS A 579 -16.41 29.22 -0.13
C HIS A 579 -15.75 30.61 -0.15
N GLU A 580 -14.43 30.69 0.03
CA GLU A 580 -13.71 31.97 0.03
C GLU A 580 -13.80 32.72 -1.29
N ILE A 581 -13.77 32.01 -2.43
CA ILE A 581 -13.94 32.62 -3.75
C ILE A 581 -15.42 32.77 -4.15
N GLU A 582 -16.34 32.41 -3.26
CA GLU A 582 -17.79 32.46 -3.46
C GLU A 582 -18.33 31.57 -4.60
N ALA A 583 -17.55 30.59 -5.07
CA ALA A 583 -17.95 29.70 -6.18
C ALA A 583 -19.15 28.82 -5.83
N VAL A 584 -19.27 28.45 -4.54
CA VAL A 584 -20.42 27.68 -4.02
C VAL A 584 -21.78 28.39 -4.17
N LYS A 585 -21.79 29.71 -4.40
CA LYS A 585 -23.05 30.46 -4.65
C LYS A 585 -23.66 30.12 -6.00
N GLU A 586 -22.82 29.77 -6.97
CA GLU A 586 -23.23 29.40 -8.33
C GLU A 586 -23.31 27.88 -8.49
N ASP A 587 -22.36 27.16 -7.90
CA ASP A 587 -22.31 25.69 -7.90
C ASP A 587 -22.19 25.13 -6.47
N PRO A 588 -23.33 24.89 -5.79
CA PRO A 588 -23.33 24.38 -4.42
C PRO A 588 -22.65 23.02 -4.25
N GLU A 589 -22.51 22.21 -5.32
CA GLU A 589 -21.83 20.90 -5.25
C GLU A 589 -20.34 21.03 -4.94
N LEU A 590 -19.73 22.20 -5.20
CA LEU A 590 -18.35 22.49 -4.82
C LEU A 590 -18.13 22.47 -3.30
N GLY A 591 -19.19 22.56 -2.48
CA GLY A 591 -19.09 22.38 -1.03
C GLY A 591 -18.91 20.91 -0.59
N ALA A 592 -19.10 19.95 -1.50
CA ALA A 592 -18.91 18.54 -1.19
C ALA A 592 -17.43 18.18 -1.00
N ILE A 593 -17.18 17.03 -0.36
CA ILE A 593 -15.84 16.45 -0.34
C ILE A 593 -15.45 16.22 -1.81
N PRO A 594 -14.25 16.60 -2.29
CA PRO A 594 -13.78 16.19 -3.60
C PRO A 594 -13.40 14.70 -3.64
N ASN A 595 -13.46 14.10 -4.83
CA ASN A 595 -12.96 12.75 -5.08
C ASN A 595 -11.42 12.70 -5.03
N PHE A 596 -10.87 11.49 -4.86
CA PHE A 596 -9.43 11.24 -4.95
C PHE A 596 -8.85 11.74 -6.29
N SER A 597 -7.63 12.25 -6.25
CA SER A 597 -6.94 12.84 -7.41
C SER A 597 -7.74 13.95 -8.12
N SER A 598 -8.50 14.73 -7.34
CA SER A 598 -9.11 15.97 -7.80
C SER A 598 -8.08 17.11 -7.87
N ALA A 599 -8.35 18.13 -8.68
CA ALA A 599 -7.42 19.22 -8.88
C ALA A 599 -8.13 20.55 -9.16
N ILE A 600 -7.64 21.62 -8.54
CA ILE A 600 -7.93 23.01 -8.91
C ILE A 600 -6.77 23.50 -9.77
N ALA A 601 -7.06 23.99 -10.97
CA ALA A 601 -6.08 24.68 -11.80
C ALA A 601 -6.35 26.19 -11.78
N ILE A 602 -5.33 26.98 -11.43
CA ILE A 602 -5.37 28.44 -11.41
C ILE A 602 -4.43 28.92 -12.51
N GLU A 603 -5.00 29.32 -13.64
CA GLU A 603 -4.27 29.66 -14.86
C GLU A 603 -4.12 31.18 -14.99
N LEU A 604 -2.89 31.66 -15.21
CA LEU A 604 -2.61 33.05 -15.57
C LEU A 604 -2.54 33.19 -17.09
N HIS A 605 -3.30 34.14 -17.62
CA HIS A 605 -3.41 34.45 -19.05
C HIS A 605 -3.03 35.91 -19.27
N GLN A 606 -2.19 36.20 -20.27
CA GLN A 606 -1.94 37.58 -20.70
C GLN A 606 -2.76 37.90 -21.95
N THR A 607 -3.41 39.07 -21.96
CA THR A 607 -4.09 39.56 -23.16
C THR A 607 -3.10 40.17 -24.14
N ASN A 608 -3.44 40.08 -25.42
CA ASN A 608 -2.62 40.64 -26.50
C ASN A 608 -2.67 42.18 -26.50
N PRO A 609 -1.63 42.86 -27.03
CA PRO A 609 -1.63 44.31 -27.25
C PRO A 609 -2.87 44.80 -28.01
N PRO A 610 -3.34 46.06 -27.79
CA PRO A 610 -2.67 47.13 -27.05
C PRO A 610 -2.96 47.18 -25.54
N ASP A 611 -3.88 46.35 -25.04
CA ASP A 611 -4.30 46.33 -23.64
C ASP A 611 -3.81 45.04 -22.98
N ILE A 612 -2.54 45.04 -22.57
CA ILE A 612 -1.90 43.88 -21.90
C ILE A 612 -2.35 43.86 -20.45
N ARG A 613 -3.15 42.86 -20.10
CA ARG A 613 -3.66 42.59 -18.76
C ARG A 613 -3.38 41.14 -18.41
N THR A 614 -3.10 40.91 -17.13
CA THR A 614 -3.02 39.56 -16.59
C THR A 614 -4.39 39.18 -16.03
N LEU A 615 -4.97 38.14 -16.60
CA LEU A 615 -6.25 37.56 -16.24
C LEU A 615 -6.03 36.20 -15.60
N LEU A 616 -6.90 35.84 -14.67
CA LEU A 616 -6.87 34.57 -13.96
C LEU A 616 -8.11 33.76 -14.32
N ARG A 617 -7.93 32.48 -14.68
CA ARG A 617 -9.00 31.51 -14.89
C ARG A 617 -8.85 30.39 -13.88
N LEU A 618 -9.93 29.99 -13.24
CA LEU A 618 -9.95 28.84 -12.34
C LEU A 618 -10.69 27.68 -13.00
N LYS A 619 -10.17 26.48 -12.82
CA LYS A 619 -10.83 25.24 -13.22
C LYS A 619 -10.79 24.22 -12.10
N PHE A 620 -11.76 23.32 -12.09
CA PHE A 620 -11.82 22.20 -11.16
C PHE A 620 -12.06 20.90 -11.92
N ARG A 621 -11.36 19.84 -11.51
CA ARG A 621 -11.56 18.46 -11.95
C ARG A 621 -11.80 17.61 -10.71
N ASN A 622 -12.91 16.88 -10.66
CA ASN A 622 -13.29 16.10 -9.48
C ASN A 622 -12.92 14.61 -9.60
N GLY A 623 -11.62 14.34 -9.73
CA GLY A 623 -11.04 13.00 -9.82
C GLY A 623 -10.62 12.58 -11.24
N THR A 624 -10.04 11.38 -11.37
CA THR A 624 -9.39 10.91 -12.61
C THR A 624 -10.36 10.65 -13.76
N GLN A 625 -11.64 10.38 -13.49
CA GLN A 625 -12.65 10.14 -14.54
C GLN A 625 -13.27 11.43 -15.09
N ASP A 626 -13.10 12.55 -14.39
CA ASP A 626 -13.68 13.85 -14.75
C ASP A 626 -12.76 14.67 -15.66
N THR A 627 -13.32 15.69 -16.31
CA THR A 627 -12.57 16.70 -17.07
C THR A 627 -12.57 18.04 -16.36
N PHE A 628 -11.55 18.88 -16.58
CA PHE A 628 -11.53 20.25 -16.02
C PHE A 628 -12.71 21.09 -16.51
N LYS A 629 -13.49 21.62 -15.56
CA LYS A 629 -14.57 22.58 -15.78
C LYS A 629 -14.17 23.95 -15.23
N THR A 630 -14.59 25.02 -15.88
CA THR A 630 -14.32 26.39 -15.37
C THR A 630 -15.17 26.65 -14.13
N ILE A 631 -14.56 27.23 -13.10
CA ILE A 631 -15.26 27.69 -11.89
C ILE A 631 -15.14 29.21 -11.77
N HIS A 632 -16.13 29.84 -11.12
CA HIS A 632 -16.32 31.29 -11.16
C HIS A 632 -16.01 31.91 -9.80
N ALA A 633 -14.89 32.65 -9.73
CA ALA A 633 -14.54 33.41 -8.52
C ALA A 633 -15.32 34.74 -8.49
N TYR A 634 -15.94 35.04 -7.36
CA TYR A 634 -16.61 36.31 -7.05
C TYR A 634 -17.67 36.74 -8.08
N GLY A 635 -18.35 35.77 -8.71
CA GLY A 635 -19.37 35.99 -9.74
C GLY A 635 -18.84 36.32 -11.14
N HIS A 636 -17.52 36.17 -11.38
CA HIS A 636 -16.91 36.37 -12.70
C HIS A 636 -17.07 35.12 -13.57
N ARG A 637 -17.71 35.26 -14.74
CA ARG A 637 -18.13 34.13 -15.61
C ARG A 637 -17.04 33.37 -16.36
N ASN A 638 -15.79 33.83 -16.41
CA ASN A 638 -14.73 33.07 -17.11
C ASN A 638 -13.34 33.43 -16.60
N THR A 639 -13.04 34.72 -16.59
CA THR A 639 -11.74 35.25 -16.15
C THR A 639 -11.95 36.44 -15.23
N ILE A 640 -11.10 36.57 -14.22
CA ILE A 640 -11.04 37.73 -13.33
C ILE A 640 -9.69 38.44 -13.50
N PRO A 641 -9.61 39.79 -13.49
CA PRO A 641 -8.32 40.48 -13.45
C PRO A 641 -7.50 40.05 -12.23
N LEU A 642 -6.21 39.71 -12.44
CA LEU A 642 -5.33 39.23 -11.35
C LEU A 642 -5.33 40.20 -10.15
N THR A 643 -5.27 41.50 -10.42
CA THR A 643 -5.29 42.54 -9.39
C THR A 643 -6.57 42.54 -8.56
N GLU A 644 -7.72 42.24 -9.19
CA GLU A 644 -9.00 42.15 -8.48
C GLU A 644 -9.07 40.89 -7.63
N PHE A 645 -8.63 39.73 -8.17
CA PHE A 645 -8.55 38.48 -7.43
C PHE A 645 -7.69 38.64 -6.17
N ILE A 646 -6.47 39.16 -6.33
CA ILE A 646 -5.55 39.44 -5.22
C ILE A 646 -6.19 40.39 -4.20
N TYR A 647 -6.82 41.48 -4.66
CA TYR A 647 -7.44 42.48 -3.77
C TYR A 647 -8.54 41.86 -2.89
N ARG A 648 -9.40 41.03 -3.48
CA ARG A 648 -10.48 40.36 -2.73
C ARG A 648 -9.95 39.28 -1.80
N ALA A 649 -9.05 38.44 -2.30
CA ALA A 649 -8.48 37.32 -1.55
C ALA A 649 -7.66 37.77 -0.33
N LYS A 650 -6.86 38.84 -0.45
CA LYS A 650 -5.96 39.34 0.62
C LYS A 650 -6.65 39.65 1.95
N THR A 651 -7.97 39.85 1.95
CA THR A 651 -8.73 40.21 3.16
C THR A 651 -8.99 39.06 4.13
N SER A 652 -8.84 37.80 3.69
CA SER A 652 -9.07 36.61 4.54
C SER A 652 -7.82 35.81 4.85
N VAL A 653 -6.67 36.10 4.24
CA VAL A 653 -5.48 35.24 4.26
C VAL A 653 -4.84 35.12 5.65
N ILE A 654 -4.30 33.94 5.94
CA ILE A 654 -3.37 33.71 7.05
C ILE A 654 -2.00 33.41 6.44
N THR A 655 -1.01 34.27 6.70
CA THR A 655 0.28 34.21 6.00
C THR A 655 1.39 33.51 6.76
N ASN A 656 1.24 33.33 8.07
CA ASN A 656 2.28 32.74 8.91
C ASN A 656 1.71 32.22 10.24
N ASN A 657 2.55 31.52 11.00
CA ASN A 657 2.18 30.92 12.29
C ASN A 657 1.73 31.95 13.35
N ASN A 658 2.18 33.22 13.29
CA ASN A 658 1.74 34.25 14.25
C ASN A 658 0.31 34.70 13.95
N GLU A 659 0.00 34.96 12.67
CA GLU A 659 -1.37 35.27 12.25
C GLU A 659 -2.32 34.11 12.50
N TRP A 660 -1.86 32.88 12.28
CA TRP A 660 -2.59 31.67 12.64
C TRP A 660 -2.89 31.63 14.16
N ALA A 661 -1.89 31.85 15.01
CA ALA A 661 -2.06 31.85 16.46
C ALA A 661 -3.05 32.93 16.92
N GLN A 662 -3.01 34.12 16.31
CA GLN A 662 -3.97 35.20 16.55
C GLN A 662 -5.39 34.79 16.14
N ALA A 663 -5.57 34.24 14.94
CA ALA A 663 -6.87 33.78 14.45
C ALA A 663 -7.44 32.65 15.32
N CYS A 664 -6.58 31.76 15.83
CA CYS A 664 -6.97 30.62 16.65
C CYS A 664 -7.15 30.94 18.14
N GLY A 665 -6.72 32.12 18.61
CA GLY A 665 -6.68 32.45 20.04
C GLY A 665 -5.72 31.55 20.84
N ALA A 666 -4.67 31.03 20.19
CA ALA A 666 -3.67 30.18 20.83
C ALA A 666 -2.66 31.05 21.61
N ARG A 667 -2.36 30.71 22.87
CA ARG A 667 -1.31 31.40 23.66
C ARG A 667 0.08 30.96 23.20
N ASP A 668 1.03 31.90 23.17
CA ASP A 668 2.41 31.86 22.62
C ASP A 668 3.33 30.66 22.96
N ALA A 669 2.92 29.72 23.82
CA ALA A 669 3.80 28.65 24.30
C ALA A 669 4.18 27.59 23.24
N ASN A 670 3.51 27.56 22.08
CA ASN A 670 3.77 26.58 21.01
C ASN A 670 4.44 27.16 19.75
N VAL A 671 4.78 28.46 19.74
CA VAL A 671 5.40 29.14 18.56
C VAL A 671 6.93 29.29 18.73
N ALA A 672 7.46 29.09 19.93
CA ALA A 672 8.84 29.43 20.28
C ALA A 672 9.95 28.49 19.73
N SER A 673 9.66 27.47 18.94
CA SER A 673 10.69 26.60 18.34
C SER A 673 11.13 26.99 16.92
N ALA A 674 10.45 27.94 16.27
CA ALA A 674 10.81 28.34 14.90
C ALA A 674 11.88 29.45 14.81
N ASN A 675 12.03 30.28 15.86
CA ASN A 675 12.89 31.47 15.80
C ASN A 675 14.36 31.23 16.23
N ALA A 676 14.82 29.97 16.33
CA ALA A 676 16.19 29.67 16.77
C ALA A 676 17.21 29.45 15.63
N ILE A 677 16.84 29.62 14.35
CA ILE A 677 17.75 29.35 13.21
C ILE A 677 17.97 30.58 12.30
N GLU A 678 17.73 31.80 12.77
CA GLU A 678 18.20 33.02 12.05
C GLU A 678 19.64 33.42 12.41
N GLY A 679 20.40 32.53 13.05
CA GLY A 679 21.70 32.86 13.64
C GLY A 679 22.95 32.31 12.97
N LEU A 680 22.90 31.65 11.80
CA LEU A 680 24.11 31.12 11.14
C LEU A 680 24.00 31.10 9.60
N ALA A 681 23.84 32.27 8.99
CA ALA A 681 24.10 32.46 7.56
C ALA A 681 25.11 33.58 7.36
N ALA A 682 26.40 33.25 7.52
CA ALA A 682 27.48 34.01 6.94
C ALA A 682 28.73 33.11 6.81
N TRP A 683 29.00 32.60 5.60
CA TRP A 683 30.22 32.81 4.81
C TRP A 683 30.36 31.74 3.71
N PRO A 684 30.95 32.11 2.54
CA PRO A 684 30.83 31.36 1.30
C PRO A 684 32.03 30.44 1.04
N GLY A 685 31.76 29.30 0.40
CA GLY A 685 32.76 28.51 -0.30
C GLY A 685 33.32 27.34 0.50
N SER A 686 32.96 26.12 0.09
CA SER A 686 33.87 25.01 -0.24
C SER A 686 33.06 23.73 -0.38
N TYR A 687 32.95 23.25 -1.61
CA TYR A 687 32.56 21.88 -1.92
C TYR A 687 33.60 20.92 -1.32
N ILE A 688 33.20 20.07 -0.37
CA ILE A 688 33.89 18.80 -0.10
C ILE A 688 32.83 17.71 -0.05
N ILE A 689 32.84 16.91 -1.12
CA ILE A 689 32.19 15.61 -1.22
C ILE A 689 32.86 14.70 -0.18
N ILE A 690 32.13 14.24 0.83
CA ILE A 690 32.56 13.12 1.68
C ILE A 690 31.85 11.87 1.16
N PHE A 691 32.52 11.18 0.24
CA PHE A 691 32.33 9.76 0.01
C PHE A 691 33.01 9.01 1.15
N GLY A 692 32.25 8.23 1.92
CA GLY A 692 32.79 7.19 2.80
C GLY A 692 32.30 7.24 4.24
N MET A 693 31.31 6.41 4.55
CA MET A 693 31.37 5.46 5.68
C MET A 693 30.12 4.57 5.67
N LEU A 694 30.17 3.56 4.79
CA LEU A 694 29.33 2.39 4.83
C LEU A 694 30.21 1.26 5.35
N LEU A 695 30.55 1.28 6.65
CA LEU A 695 31.25 0.20 7.35
C LEU A 695 31.31 0.48 8.86
N ALA A 696 30.87 -0.52 9.65
CA ALA A 696 31.04 -0.71 11.09
C ALA A 696 29.83 -0.44 12.02
N VAL A 697 28.76 -1.24 11.88
CA VAL A 697 28.02 -1.76 13.06
C VAL A 697 27.81 -3.27 12.92
N LEU A 698 28.91 -3.99 12.70
CA LEU A 698 29.02 -5.43 12.90
C LEU A 698 30.39 -5.65 13.53
N PHE A 699 30.44 -5.82 14.86
CA PHE A 699 31.39 -6.64 15.64
C PHE A 699 31.56 -6.13 17.08
N ARG A 700 30.91 -6.86 18.00
CA ARG A 700 31.14 -7.09 19.45
C ARG A 700 29.74 -7.11 20.05
N TRP A 701 29.17 -8.24 20.42
CA TRP A 701 29.56 -9.04 21.57
C TRP A 701 29.56 -10.55 21.26
N MET A 702 30.74 -11.12 21.04
CA MET A 702 30.99 -12.52 21.39
C MET A 702 31.76 -12.52 22.72
N LYS A 703 31.15 -13.05 23.78
CA LYS A 703 31.86 -13.64 24.92
C LYS A 703 31.10 -14.87 25.40
N ALA A 704 31.67 -16.03 25.13
CA ALA A 704 31.44 -17.27 25.88
C ALA A 704 32.70 -17.58 26.72
N PRO A 705 32.61 -18.45 27.75
CA PRO A 705 33.34 -18.30 29.00
C PRO A 705 34.67 -19.07 29.03
N ALA A 706 35.62 -18.61 29.84
CA ALA A 706 36.80 -19.36 30.23
C ALA A 706 36.72 -19.75 31.72
N ARG A 707 36.92 -21.05 31.97
CA ARG A 707 36.92 -21.73 33.27
C ARG A 707 38.08 -21.31 34.17
N SER A 708 37.83 -21.51 35.46
CA SER A 708 38.74 -21.48 36.62
C SER A 708 40.05 -22.24 36.43
N PHE A 709 41.15 -21.73 37.02
CA PHE A 709 42.03 -22.50 37.89
C PHE A 709 42.78 -21.59 38.89
N SER A 710 43.11 -22.19 40.02
CA SER A 710 43.41 -21.64 41.35
C SER A 710 44.86 -21.22 41.57
N THR A 711 45.07 -20.35 42.58
CA THR A 711 45.92 -20.53 43.79
C THR A 711 46.57 -19.21 44.23
N GLY A 712 46.67 -19.00 45.54
CA GLY A 712 47.80 -18.23 46.11
C GLY A 712 47.52 -16.97 46.92
N GLN A 713 46.90 -17.14 48.10
CA GLN A 713 47.35 -16.62 49.41
C GLN A 713 47.67 -15.13 49.71
N SER A 714 47.08 -14.73 50.86
CA SER A 714 47.57 -13.85 51.94
C SER A 714 47.28 -12.34 51.82
N SER A 715 46.36 -11.84 52.64
CA SER A 715 46.58 -11.08 53.90
C SER A 715 46.61 -9.56 53.63
N SER A 716 46.00 -8.64 54.36
CA SER A 716 45.58 -8.61 55.77
C SER A 716 44.49 -7.54 56.01
N LYS A 717 43.59 -7.83 56.95
CA LYS A 717 43.00 -6.94 57.98
C LYS A 717 43.06 -5.41 57.77
N ARG A 718 41.90 -4.76 57.63
CA ARG A 718 41.15 -4.12 58.73
C ARG A 718 39.72 -3.84 58.30
#